data_AF-A0A5J5LMS6-F1
#
_entry.id   AF-A0A5J5LMS6-F1
#
_cell.length_a   1.000
_cell.length_b   1.000
_cell.length_c   1.000
_cell.angle_alpha   90.00
_cell.angle_beta   90.00
_cell.angle_gamma   90.00
#
_symmetry.space_group_name_H-M   'P 1'
#
loop_
_entity.id
_entity.type
_entity.pdbx_description
1 polymer ?
#
loop_
_entity_poly.entity_id
_entity_poly.type
_entity_poly.pdbx_seq_one_letter_code
_entity_poly.pdbx_strand_id
1 'polypeptide(L)'
;MNGFSNHPSPNITDRLYFYAVISLFAGPFIAFGLGVWLIPNPESIDNVRFLLTSIIATQASILAIVFSITILAVQLASNRYSPRIINQLLEDSYLKTILIIFGFSIGLDLALIYFQPSTSPIQTWYLGLIYASIAIAFAAGLHLWSFIRHILIQTTPEGVIDSLAGSVDLEYCLDRLSEANQTERHPLNPFYAVVANSIQSDERMATNHAFRRYIETIEQLLEEIYEGETVDKNNKAVKNLLTQIFGEQMPDLLTRAAIENEKQLISEITACNRQLAETASINSDTVTVSNVYSGFVEILKDQSVSEHSDLTLTVITHSAGLIQNLVYQGEYDYASEILNQLNQDLADISEDGFEHRNHHLIERLAVSLRAVPLLILQNENKNIASDPIISSTHPERRRISGSTHPASDCLEQWHYLNIKTSQILLKSERRYNNYSTDVPCLIWEETTKKAFKMRTNRYGRHCLRTLFELATRNLIEIDDEVVQSGSMVVSIGTQNQKISRWIEHIASVRISVPISDIEEVKNQLDIYQRGTSNTFTSLRGENAKFMYCDPTPVTREDYLSILQFLSQSSKDKNGENIIRATSQSELRNAVKNNLSGVDSMLKSPTDVSLQVTTPFYSNNTTQFGEAFGEDSLLVYDSNLEPVVIKIISSLEESDINRLKNQRDRLEKESKAGSLRMVILCPDSRGEIRDLVKTHNLEFSYFDSTDYIIPRQTTLEEYIVERESFYNSRFVKNTS
;
A
#
# COMPACT_ATOMS: atom_id res chain seq x y z
N MET A 1 -39.09 5.85 5.88
CA MET A 1 -38.06 6.48 5.03
C MET A 1 -38.03 5.70 3.74
N ASN A 2 -38.50 6.30 2.66
CA ASN A 2 -38.64 5.65 1.36
C ASN A 2 -37.27 5.58 0.69
N GLY A 3 -36.68 4.38 0.61
CA GLY A 3 -35.52 4.13 -0.22
C GLY A 3 -35.93 4.26 -1.68
N PHE A 4 -35.56 5.39 -2.29
CA PHE A 4 -35.54 5.51 -3.74
C PHE A 4 -34.46 4.57 -4.26
N SER A 5 -34.86 3.41 -4.77
CA SER A 5 -34.01 2.60 -5.63
C SER A 5 -33.66 3.44 -6.85
N ASN A 6 -32.40 3.84 -6.95
CA ASN A 6 -31.83 4.38 -8.17
C ASN A 6 -31.79 3.22 -9.19
N HIS A 7 -32.93 2.94 -9.83
CA HIS A 7 -32.91 2.11 -11.02
C HIS A 7 -32.01 2.82 -12.04
N PRO A 8 -30.90 2.21 -12.48
CA PRO A 8 -30.08 2.78 -13.53
C PRO A 8 -30.98 3.07 -14.72
N SER A 9 -30.90 4.29 -15.25
CA SER A 9 -31.70 4.70 -16.40
C SER A 9 -31.57 3.62 -17.49
N PRO A 10 -32.69 3.10 -18.06
CA PRO A 10 -32.62 2.02 -19.02
C PRO A 10 -31.67 2.42 -20.14
N ASN A 11 -30.68 1.56 -20.40
CA ASN A 11 -29.60 1.85 -21.32
C ASN A 11 -30.19 2.24 -22.69
N ILE A 12 -29.53 3.14 -23.41
CA ILE A 12 -29.99 3.62 -24.72
C ILE A 12 -30.28 2.44 -25.68
N THR A 13 -29.55 1.33 -25.52
CA THR A 13 -29.76 0.06 -26.23
C THR A 13 -31.12 -0.56 -25.97
N ASP A 14 -31.60 -0.58 -24.73
CA ASP A 14 -32.87 -1.21 -24.34
C ASP A 14 -34.05 -0.42 -24.92
N ARG A 15 -33.94 0.92 -24.94
CA ARG A 15 -34.92 1.79 -25.58
C ARG A 15 -34.97 1.54 -27.09
N LEU A 16 -33.81 1.40 -27.73
CA LEU A 16 -33.72 1.15 -29.17
C LEU A 16 -34.32 -0.20 -29.55
N TYR A 17 -34.05 -1.24 -28.76
CA TYR A 17 -34.66 -2.55 -28.93
C TYR A 17 -36.17 -2.49 -28.76
N PHE A 18 -36.65 -1.80 -27.73
CA PHE A 18 -38.10 -1.60 -27.51
C PHE A 18 -38.78 -0.91 -28.69
N TYR A 19 -38.18 0.15 -29.25
CA TYR A 19 -38.71 0.81 -30.46
C TYR A 19 -38.65 -0.11 -31.68
N ALA A 20 -37.60 -0.92 -31.83
CA ALA A 20 -37.50 -1.88 -32.92
C ALA A 20 -38.61 -2.96 -32.83
N VAL A 21 -38.91 -3.46 -31.63
CA VAL A 21 -40.03 -4.40 -31.40
C VAL A 21 -41.37 -3.73 -31.72
N ILE A 22 -41.61 -2.51 -31.24
CA ILE A 22 -42.83 -1.77 -31.58
C ILE A 22 -42.96 -1.57 -33.09
N SER A 23 -41.87 -1.25 -33.78
CA SER A 23 -41.87 -1.05 -35.24
C SER A 23 -42.24 -2.33 -36.00
N LEU A 24 -41.86 -3.50 -35.50
CA LEU A 24 -42.19 -4.80 -36.09
C LEU A 24 -43.71 -5.06 -36.07
N PHE A 25 -44.39 -4.64 -35.00
CA PHE A 25 -45.84 -4.85 -34.85
C PHE A 25 -46.66 -3.70 -35.43
N ALA A 26 -46.35 -2.44 -35.09
CA ALA A 26 -47.15 -1.29 -35.50
C ALA A 26 -46.88 -0.84 -36.94
N GLY A 27 -45.63 -0.97 -37.40
CA GLY A 27 -45.20 -0.54 -38.74
C GLY A 27 -46.01 -1.19 -39.87
N PRO A 28 -46.22 -2.52 -39.86
CA PRO A 28 -46.99 -3.19 -40.91
C PRO A 28 -48.47 -2.78 -40.96
N PHE A 29 -49.12 -2.55 -39.82
CA PHE A 29 -50.51 -2.06 -39.80
C PHE A 29 -50.62 -0.62 -40.31
N ILE A 30 -49.67 0.25 -39.93
CA ILE A 30 -49.63 1.63 -40.41
C ILE A 30 -49.34 1.65 -41.91
N ALA A 31 -48.37 0.87 -42.39
CA ALA A 31 -48.03 0.77 -43.81
C ALA A 31 -49.17 0.15 -44.63
N PHE A 32 -49.88 -0.85 -44.10
CA PHE A 32 -51.08 -1.40 -44.70
C PHE A 32 -52.16 -0.33 -44.86
N GLY A 33 -52.50 0.39 -43.78
CA GLY A 33 -53.56 1.41 -43.79
C GLY A 33 -53.21 2.62 -44.68
N LEU A 34 -52.00 3.16 -44.53
CA LEU A 34 -51.53 4.30 -45.32
C LEU A 34 -51.29 3.94 -46.79
N GLY A 35 -50.70 2.79 -47.07
CA GLY A 35 -50.40 2.33 -48.43
C GLY A 35 -51.67 2.09 -49.25
N VAL A 36 -52.71 1.53 -48.62
CA VAL A 36 -54.05 1.36 -49.23
C VAL A 36 -54.73 2.71 -49.47
N TRP A 37 -54.51 3.70 -48.60
CA TRP A 37 -55.19 4.99 -48.67
C TRP A 37 -54.51 6.00 -49.62
N LEU A 38 -53.18 6.01 -49.71
CA LEU A 38 -52.41 7.05 -50.41
C LEU A 38 -52.03 6.71 -51.85
N ILE A 39 -51.86 5.43 -52.19
CA ILE A 39 -51.18 5.04 -53.44
C ILE A 39 -52.18 4.41 -54.41
N PRO A 40 -52.35 4.97 -55.63
CA PRO A 40 -53.17 4.37 -56.67
C PRO A 40 -52.69 2.95 -57.02
N ASN A 41 -53.63 2.06 -57.34
CA ASN A 41 -53.33 0.66 -57.66
C ASN A 41 -52.21 0.54 -58.72
N PRO A 42 -51.13 -0.21 -58.45
CA PRO A 42 -50.06 -0.38 -59.43
C PRO A 42 -50.58 -1.07 -60.68
N GLU A 43 -50.21 -0.56 -61.85
CA GLU A 43 -50.75 -1.00 -63.15
C GLU A 43 -50.24 -2.38 -63.60
N SER A 44 -49.11 -2.85 -63.05
CA SER A 44 -48.46 -4.10 -63.49
C SER A 44 -48.04 -5.01 -62.35
N ILE A 45 -48.53 -6.26 -62.40
CA ILE A 45 -48.19 -7.34 -61.48
C ILE A 45 -46.71 -7.75 -61.55
N ASP A 46 -46.10 -7.66 -62.74
CA ASP A 46 -44.70 -8.04 -62.95
C ASP A 46 -43.73 -7.18 -62.12
N ASN A 47 -44.03 -5.89 -61.94
CA ASN A 47 -43.23 -4.99 -61.10
C ASN A 47 -43.28 -5.39 -59.63
N VAL A 48 -44.43 -5.87 -59.13
CA VAL A 48 -44.58 -6.36 -57.75
C VAL A 48 -43.73 -7.61 -57.55
N ARG A 49 -43.81 -8.57 -58.47
CA ARG A 49 -43.01 -9.80 -58.40
C ARG A 49 -41.53 -9.51 -58.44
N PHE A 50 -41.10 -8.61 -59.32
CA PHE A 50 -39.71 -8.16 -59.40
C PHE A 50 -39.25 -7.51 -58.09
N LEU A 51 -40.07 -6.64 -57.50
CA LEU A 51 -39.80 -5.98 -56.23
C LEU A 51 -39.66 -6.98 -55.08
N LEU A 52 -40.63 -7.89 -54.89
CA LEU A 52 -40.59 -8.91 -53.83
C LEU A 52 -39.40 -9.85 -54.00
N THR A 53 -39.09 -10.26 -55.24
CA THR A 53 -37.91 -11.09 -55.52
C THR A 53 -36.61 -10.36 -55.19
N SER A 54 -36.54 -9.06 -55.48
CA SER A 54 -35.38 -8.22 -55.16
C SER A 54 -35.21 -8.04 -53.65
N ILE A 55 -36.31 -7.88 -52.89
CA ILE A 55 -36.28 -7.82 -51.42
C ILE A 55 -35.78 -9.15 -50.86
N ILE A 56 -36.36 -10.29 -51.28
CA ILE A 56 -35.92 -11.62 -50.85
C ILE A 56 -34.42 -11.81 -51.10
N ALA A 57 -33.95 -11.51 -52.32
CA ALA A 57 -32.54 -11.67 -52.68
C ALA A 57 -31.62 -10.79 -51.82
N THR A 58 -32.03 -9.54 -51.57
CA THR A 58 -31.29 -8.60 -50.73
C THR A 58 -31.24 -9.07 -49.28
N GLN A 59 -32.38 -9.48 -48.71
CA GLN A 59 -32.46 -10.00 -47.34
C GLN A 59 -31.66 -11.28 -47.15
N ALA A 60 -31.75 -12.21 -48.10
CA ALA A 60 -30.97 -13.45 -48.08
C ALA A 60 -29.46 -13.17 -48.15
N SER A 61 -29.03 -12.24 -49.01
CA SER A 61 -27.63 -11.82 -49.10
C SER A 61 -27.12 -11.21 -47.80
N ILE A 62 -27.92 -10.33 -47.19
CA ILE A 62 -27.59 -9.70 -45.91
C ILE A 62 -27.46 -10.76 -44.81
N LEU A 63 -28.44 -11.66 -44.70
CA LEU A 63 -28.43 -12.73 -43.70
C LEU A 63 -27.20 -13.65 -43.88
N ALA A 64 -26.82 -13.97 -45.12
CA ALA A 64 -25.62 -14.75 -45.41
C ALA A 64 -24.32 -14.06 -44.94
N ILE A 65 -24.22 -12.74 -45.14
CA ILE A 65 -23.08 -11.94 -44.66
C ILE A 65 -23.03 -11.97 -43.13
N VAL A 66 -24.17 -11.72 -42.47
CA VAL A 66 -24.27 -11.70 -41.01
C VAL A 66 -23.86 -13.04 -40.42
N PHE A 67 -24.38 -14.14 -40.97
CA PHE A 67 -24.00 -15.49 -40.55
C PHE A 67 -22.49 -15.75 -40.71
N SER A 68 -21.91 -15.32 -41.83
CA SER A 68 -20.47 -15.46 -42.08
C SER A 68 -19.62 -14.69 -41.06
N ILE A 69 -19.98 -13.43 -40.77
CA ILE A 69 -19.28 -12.60 -39.78
C ILE A 69 -19.44 -13.18 -38.38
N THR A 70 -20.64 -13.65 -37.99
CA THR A 70 -20.87 -14.27 -36.68
C THR A 70 -20.02 -15.53 -36.50
N ILE A 71 -19.93 -16.40 -37.53
CA ILE A 71 -19.06 -17.58 -37.47
C ILE A 71 -17.59 -17.16 -37.33
N LEU A 72 -17.14 -16.17 -38.09
CA LEU A 72 -15.76 -15.68 -38.00
C LEU A 72 -15.46 -15.10 -36.61
N ALA A 73 -16.38 -14.31 -36.05
CA ALA A 73 -16.28 -13.77 -34.71
C ALA A 73 -16.21 -14.89 -33.65
N VAL A 74 -17.06 -15.91 -33.77
CA VAL A 74 -17.03 -17.10 -32.90
C VAL A 74 -15.70 -17.85 -33.03
N GLN A 75 -15.15 -17.99 -34.24
CA GLN A 75 -13.84 -18.62 -34.46
C GLN A 75 -12.70 -17.81 -33.83
N LEU A 76 -12.70 -16.49 -33.99
CA LEU A 76 -11.71 -15.60 -33.36
C LEU A 76 -11.82 -15.66 -31.83
N ALA A 77 -13.04 -15.61 -31.30
CA ALA A 77 -13.29 -15.73 -29.87
C ALA A 77 -12.88 -17.10 -29.34
N SER A 78 -13.12 -18.18 -30.07
CA SER A 78 -12.67 -19.54 -29.71
C SER A 78 -11.16 -19.69 -29.65
N ASN A 79 -10.45 -18.94 -30.50
CA ASN A 79 -9.00 -19.00 -30.55
C ASN A 79 -8.35 -18.15 -29.46
N ARG A 80 -9.00 -17.04 -29.06
CA ARG A 80 -8.50 -16.12 -28.02
C ARG A 80 -8.97 -16.50 -26.61
N TYR A 81 -10.17 -17.03 -26.49
CA TYR A 81 -10.87 -17.24 -25.23
C TYR A 81 -11.32 -18.70 -25.10
N SER A 82 -11.44 -19.19 -23.86
CA SER A 82 -11.82 -20.57 -23.57
C SER A 82 -13.11 -20.98 -24.30
N PRO A 83 -13.21 -22.22 -24.84
CA PRO A 83 -14.39 -22.70 -25.58
C PRO A 83 -15.75 -22.51 -24.89
N ARG A 84 -15.74 -22.32 -23.56
CA ARG A 84 -16.94 -22.10 -22.75
C ARG A 84 -17.64 -20.78 -23.05
N ILE A 85 -16.88 -19.74 -23.41
CA ILE A 85 -17.39 -18.40 -23.74
C ILE A 85 -18.23 -18.46 -25.03
N ILE A 86 -17.90 -19.38 -25.94
CA ILE A 86 -18.60 -19.58 -27.21
C ILE A 86 -20.03 -20.07 -26.98
N ASN A 87 -20.25 -20.99 -26.03
CA ASN A 87 -21.59 -21.51 -25.77
C ASN A 87 -22.53 -20.41 -25.31
N GLN A 88 -22.01 -19.47 -24.52
CA GLN A 88 -22.76 -18.29 -24.05
C GLN A 88 -23.07 -17.32 -25.22
N LEU A 89 -22.11 -17.15 -26.14
CA LEU A 89 -22.33 -16.39 -27.39
C LEU A 89 -23.33 -17.06 -28.35
N LEU A 90 -23.37 -18.39 -28.42
CA LEU A 90 -24.29 -19.14 -29.27
C LEU A 90 -25.72 -19.24 -28.69
N GLU A 91 -25.84 -19.18 -27.37
CA GLU A 91 -27.14 -19.14 -26.71
C GLU A 91 -27.85 -17.79 -26.81
N ASP A 92 -27.13 -16.75 -27.25
CA ASP A 92 -27.63 -15.38 -27.31
C ASP A 92 -28.96 -15.28 -28.07
N SER A 93 -29.97 -14.75 -27.38
CA SER A 93 -31.32 -14.56 -27.89
C SER A 93 -31.37 -13.64 -29.11
N TYR A 94 -30.39 -12.74 -29.26
CA TYR A 94 -30.36 -11.78 -30.36
C TYR A 94 -30.19 -12.46 -31.72
N LEU A 95 -29.27 -13.42 -31.85
CA LEU A 95 -29.04 -14.15 -33.10
C LEU A 95 -30.30 -14.93 -33.53
N LYS A 96 -30.93 -15.64 -32.58
CA LYS A 96 -32.18 -16.38 -32.81
C LYS A 96 -33.31 -15.46 -33.26
N THR A 97 -33.45 -14.30 -32.61
CA THR A 97 -34.49 -13.31 -32.93
C THR A 97 -34.36 -12.79 -34.36
N ILE A 98 -33.15 -12.48 -34.82
CA ILE A 98 -32.92 -11.98 -36.19
C ILE A 98 -33.16 -13.05 -37.23
N LEU A 99 -32.69 -14.28 -36.98
CA LEU A 99 -32.94 -15.40 -37.87
C LEU A 99 -34.45 -15.63 -38.04
N ILE A 100 -35.22 -15.52 -36.96
CA ILE A 100 -36.69 -15.63 -37.00
C ILE A 100 -37.30 -14.47 -37.78
N ILE A 101 -36.91 -13.21 -37.49
CA ILE A 101 -37.48 -12.02 -38.16
C ILE A 101 -37.18 -12.02 -39.66
N PHE A 102 -35.93 -12.27 -40.06
CA PHE A 102 -35.56 -12.34 -41.48
C PHE A 102 -36.17 -13.57 -42.16
N GLY A 103 -36.15 -14.72 -41.51
CA GLY A 103 -36.79 -15.94 -42.03
C GLY A 103 -38.29 -15.74 -42.25
N PHE A 104 -38.95 -15.06 -41.32
CA PHE A 104 -40.36 -14.68 -41.44
C PHE A 104 -40.60 -13.67 -42.57
N SER A 105 -39.78 -12.63 -42.69
CA SER A 105 -39.88 -11.63 -43.77
C SER A 105 -39.73 -12.28 -45.15
N ILE A 106 -38.69 -13.09 -45.33
CA ILE A 106 -38.43 -13.82 -46.59
C ILE A 106 -39.58 -14.80 -46.88
N GLY A 107 -40.04 -15.53 -45.85
CA GLY A 107 -41.15 -16.46 -45.98
C GLY A 107 -42.45 -15.76 -46.38
N LEU A 108 -42.71 -14.57 -45.85
CA LEU A 108 -43.87 -13.75 -46.19
C LEU A 108 -43.78 -13.23 -47.63
N ASP A 109 -42.62 -12.72 -48.07
CA ASP A 109 -42.41 -12.31 -49.45
C ASP A 109 -42.61 -13.47 -50.44
N LEU A 110 -42.08 -14.66 -50.11
CA LEU A 110 -42.28 -15.88 -50.93
C LEU A 110 -43.75 -16.30 -50.96
N ALA A 111 -44.45 -16.23 -49.83
CA ALA A 111 -45.88 -16.53 -49.77
C ALA A 111 -46.69 -15.54 -50.62
N LEU A 112 -46.35 -14.25 -50.61
CA LEU A 112 -47.00 -13.24 -51.44
C LEU A 112 -46.77 -13.50 -52.94
N ILE A 113 -45.56 -13.89 -53.34
CA ILE A 113 -45.28 -14.29 -54.73
C ILE A 113 -46.09 -15.55 -55.10
N TYR A 114 -46.21 -16.52 -54.20
CA TYR A 114 -46.94 -17.76 -54.44
C TYR A 114 -48.47 -17.56 -54.55
N PHE A 115 -49.05 -16.76 -53.64
CA PHE A 115 -50.49 -16.46 -53.61
C PHE A 115 -50.90 -15.27 -54.48
N GLN A 116 -50.04 -14.87 -55.41
CA GLN A 116 -50.28 -13.75 -56.30
C GLN A 116 -51.59 -13.94 -57.09
N PRO A 117 -52.57 -13.02 -57.00
CA PRO A 117 -53.82 -13.12 -57.75
C PRO A 117 -53.55 -13.05 -59.26
N SER A 118 -54.14 -13.96 -60.03
CA SER A 118 -54.02 -14.00 -61.50
C SER A 118 -54.91 -12.97 -62.22
N THR A 119 -55.77 -12.26 -61.49
CA THR A 119 -56.73 -11.29 -62.03
C THR A 119 -56.23 -9.86 -61.88
N SER A 120 -56.17 -9.11 -62.98
CA SER A 120 -56.07 -7.65 -62.96
C SER A 120 -57.49 -7.04 -62.87
N PRO A 121 -57.75 -6.04 -62.00
CA PRO A 121 -56.81 -5.30 -61.17
C PRO A 121 -56.41 -6.02 -59.87
N ILE A 122 -55.23 -5.67 -59.34
CA ILE A 122 -54.73 -6.16 -58.05
C ILE A 122 -55.72 -5.78 -56.95
N GLN A 123 -56.12 -6.77 -56.14
CA GLN A 123 -57.07 -6.55 -55.04
C GLN A 123 -56.43 -5.71 -53.93
N THR A 124 -57.16 -4.75 -53.40
CA THR A 124 -56.67 -3.77 -52.40
C THR A 124 -56.07 -4.40 -51.15
N TRP A 125 -56.64 -5.52 -50.67
CA TRP A 125 -56.09 -6.23 -49.51
C TRP A 125 -54.71 -6.85 -49.79
N TYR A 126 -54.47 -7.34 -51.02
CA TYR A 126 -53.17 -7.89 -51.42
C TYR A 126 -52.13 -6.77 -51.53
N LEU A 127 -52.53 -5.60 -52.04
CA LEU A 127 -51.67 -4.41 -52.05
C LEU A 127 -51.26 -3.98 -50.63
N GLY A 128 -52.21 -4.00 -49.69
CA GLY A 128 -51.92 -3.75 -48.29
C GLY A 128 -50.90 -4.76 -47.72
N LEU A 129 -51.00 -6.04 -48.06
CA LEU A 129 -50.02 -7.05 -47.62
C LEU A 129 -48.63 -6.83 -48.20
N ILE A 130 -48.50 -6.35 -49.44
CA ILE A 130 -47.20 -5.97 -50.02
C ILE A 130 -46.56 -4.85 -49.21
N TYR A 131 -47.31 -3.79 -48.88
CA TYR A 131 -46.79 -2.70 -48.06
C TYR A 131 -46.44 -3.15 -46.64
N ALA A 132 -47.24 -4.05 -46.06
CA ALA A 132 -46.92 -4.69 -44.80
C ALA A 132 -45.59 -5.47 -44.91
N SER A 133 -45.36 -6.20 -46.00
CA SER A 133 -44.10 -6.92 -46.23
C SER A 133 -42.90 -5.97 -46.32
N ILE A 134 -43.02 -4.89 -47.10
CA ILE A 134 -41.97 -3.86 -47.21
C ILE A 134 -41.67 -3.26 -45.84
N ALA A 135 -42.69 -2.99 -45.02
CA ALA A 135 -42.52 -2.48 -43.67
C ALA A 135 -41.82 -3.48 -42.74
N ILE A 136 -42.17 -4.77 -42.82
CA ILE A 136 -41.49 -5.86 -42.09
C ILE A 136 -40.04 -5.95 -42.53
N ALA A 137 -39.78 -5.87 -43.84
CA ALA A 137 -38.42 -5.91 -44.39
C ALA A 137 -37.56 -4.74 -43.91
N PHE A 138 -38.15 -3.54 -43.83
CA PHE A 138 -37.47 -2.37 -43.26
C PHE A 138 -37.22 -2.53 -41.76
N ALA A 139 -38.21 -3.01 -41.01
CA ALA A 139 -38.06 -3.31 -39.58
C ALA A 139 -36.98 -4.37 -39.32
N ALA A 140 -36.87 -5.40 -40.17
CA ALA A 140 -35.80 -6.40 -40.12
C ALA A 140 -34.42 -5.74 -40.30
N GLY A 141 -34.30 -4.77 -41.21
CA GLY A 141 -33.08 -3.96 -41.36
C GLY A 141 -32.71 -3.15 -40.11
N LEU A 142 -33.69 -2.57 -39.42
CA LEU A 142 -33.45 -1.86 -38.15
C LEU A 142 -33.01 -2.80 -37.02
N HIS A 143 -33.63 -3.98 -36.93
CA HIS A 143 -33.21 -5.03 -35.99
C HIS A 143 -31.78 -5.50 -36.27
N LEU A 144 -31.42 -5.65 -37.54
CA LEU A 144 -30.06 -5.97 -37.92
C LEU A 144 -29.05 -4.89 -37.49
N TRP A 145 -29.39 -3.61 -37.64
CA TRP A 145 -28.53 -2.53 -37.16
C TRP A 145 -28.27 -2.66 -35.64
N SER A 146 -29.31 -2.94 -34.87
CA SER A 146 -29.19 -3.18 -33.42
C SER A 146 -28.28 -4.39 -33.13
N PHE A 147 -28.42 -5.46 -33.90
CA PHE A 147 -27.58 -6.65 -33.77
C PHE A 147 -26.12 -6.40 -34.06
N ILE A 148 -25.81 -5.71 -35.17
CA ILE A 148 -24.44 -5.42 -35.55
C ILE A 148 -23.77 -4.66 -34.42
N ARG A 149 -24.46 -3.67 -33.82
CA ARG A 149 -23.94 -2.94 -32.67
C ARG A 149 -23.71 -3.85 -31.46
N HIS A 150 -24.65 -4.74 -31.17
CA HIS A 150 -24.55 -5.70 -30.06
C HIS A 150 -23.37 -6.67 -30.23
N ILE A 151 -23.24 -7.30 -31.40
CA ILE A 151 -22.11 -8.18 -31.72
C ILE A 151 -20.80 -7.40 -31.73
N LEU A 152 -20.74 -6.19 -32.29
CA LEU A 152 -19.51 -5.40 -32.30
C LEU A 152 -19.00 -5.18 -30.87
N ILE A 153 -19.90 -4.83 -29.94
CA ILE A 153 -19.58 -4.68 -28.51
C ILE A 153 -19.16 -6.03 -27.92
N GLN A 154 -19.92 -7.11 -28.12
CA GLN A 154 -19.57 -8.43 -27.60
C GLN A 154 -18.28 -9.03 -28.19
N THR A 155 -17.84 -8.58 -29.36
CA THR A 155 -16.56 -9.01 -29.95
C THR A 155 -15.37 -8.21 -29.44
N THR A 156 -15.60 -7.08 -28.76
CA THR A 156 -14.54 -6.40 -28.03
C THR A 156 -14.19 -7.19 -26.77
N PRO A 157 -12.90 -7.26 -26.38
CA PRO A 157 -12.50 -7.89 -25.12
C PRO A 157 -13.33 -7.40 -23.94
N GLU A 158 -13.57 -6.09 -23.89
CA GLU A 158 -14.35 -5.42 -22.84
C GLU A 158 -15.79 -5.95 -22.78
N GLY A 159 -16.47 -6.08 -23.92
CA GLY A 159 -17.84 -6.60 -23.97
C GLY A 159 -17.96 -8.08 -23.58
N VAL A 160 -16.94 -8.91 -23.90
CA VAL A 160 -16.90 -10.30 -23.41
C VAL A 160 -16.76 -10.33 -21.89
N ILE A 161 -15.86 -9.52 -21.35
CA ILE A 161 -15.59 -9.41 -19.91
C ILE A 161 -16.84 -8.93 -19.18
N ASP A 162 -17.51 -7.89 -19.68
CA ASP A 162 -18.72 -7.34 -19.07
C ASP A 162 -19.88 -8.34 -19.11
N SER A 163 -20.04 -9.07 -20.22
CA SER A 163 -21.04 -10.12 -20.35
C SER A 163 -20.79 -11.28 -19.39
N LEU A 164 -19.53 -11.64 -19.17
CA LEU A 164 -19.17 -12.64 -18.16
C LEU A 164 -19.50 -12.11 -16.76
N ALA A 165 -19.13 -10.86 -16.46
CA ALA A 165 -19.33 -10.22 -15.16
C ALA A 165 -20.79 -10.12 -14.77
N GLY A 166 -21.67 -9.80 -15.73
CA GLY A 166 -23.11 -9.79 -15.49
C GLY A 166 -23.74 -11.18 -15.29
N SER A 167 -23.01 -12.26 -15.58
CA SER A 167 -23.51 -13.63 -15.44
C SER A 167 -23.02 -14.36 -14.19
N VAL A 168 -22.14 -13.75 -13.41
CA VAL A 168 -21.62 -14.31 -12.16
C VAL A 168 -22.32 -13.65 -10.98
N ASP A 169 -23.14 -14.45 -10.30
CA ASP A 169 -23.81 -14.12 -9.05
C ASP A 169 -23.33 -15.12 -7.97
N LEU A 170 -23.40 -14.77 -6.68
CA LEU A 170 -23.04 -15.69 -5.59
C LEU A 170 -23.86 -16.97 -5.64
N GLU A 171 -25.15 -16.90 -5.98
CA GLU A 171 -26.00 -18.09 -6.12
C GLU A 171 -25.46 -19.02 -7.21
N TYR A 172 -25.06 -18.47 -8.37
CA TYR A 172 -24.43 -19.23 -9.45
C TYR A 172 -23.10 -19.85 -9.02
N CYS A 173 -22.27 -19.11 -8.28
CA CYS A 173 -21.00 -19.61 -7.76
C CYS A 173 -21.20 -20.77 -6.78
N LEU A 174 -22.13 -20.63 -5.85
CA LEU A 174 -22.43 -21.65 -4.84
C LEU A 174 -23.05 -22.89 -5.45
N ASP A 175 -24.00 -22.74 -6.38
CA ASP A 175 -24.61 -23.85 -7.11
C ASP A 175 -23.53 -24.65 -7.86
N ARG A 176 -22.68 -23.96 -8.62
CA ARG A 176 -21.56 -24.58 -9.34
C ARG A 176 -20.55 -25.27 -8.44
N LEU A 177 -20.20 -24.69 -7.30
CA LEU A 177 -19.26 -25.30 -6.35
C LEU A 177 -19.86 -26.51 -5.62
N SER A 178 -21.19 -26.51 -5.42
CA SER A 178 -21.90 -27.66 -4.85
C SER A 178 -21.95 -28.84 -5.82
N GLU A 179 -22.12 -28.56 -7.12
CA GLU A 179 -22.06 -29.54 -8.22
C GLU A 179 -20.62 -30.01 -8.51
N ALA A 180 -19.61 -29.15 -8.27
CA ALA A 180 -18.21 -29.35 -8.64
C ALA A 180 -17.48 -30.46 -7.87
N ASN A 181 -18.13 -31.21 -6.98
CA ASN A 181 -17.55 -32.44 -6.39
C ASN A 181 -17.11 -33.49 -7.44
N GLN A 182 -17.43 -33.31 -8.73
CA GLN A 182 -17.02 -34.21 -9.83
C GLN A 182 -16.40 -33.53 -11.06
N THR A 183 -16.37 -32.19 -11.17
CA THR A 183 -15.74 -31.51 -12.31
C THR A 183 -14.95 -30.25 -11.90
N GLU A 184 -13.64 -30.32 -12.11
CA GLU A 184 -12.52 -29.47 -11.69
C GLU A 184 -12.55 -27.95 -11.95
N ARG A 185 -13.67 -27.31 -12.36
CA ARG A 185 -13.58 -25.94 -12.91
C ARG A 185 -14.34 -24.91 -12.09
N HIS A 186 -13.56 -24.13 -11.34
CA HIS A 186 -13.97 -22.94 -10.60
C HIS A 186 -14.87 -21.99 -11.42
N PRO A 187 -15.93 -21.41 -10.81
CA PRO A 187 -16.87 -20.52 -11.51
C PRO A 187 -16.20 -19.27 -12.10
N LEU A 188 -15.18 -18.72 -11.42
CA LEU A 188 -14.42 -17.55 -11.92
C LEU A 188 -13.27 -17.88 -12.87
N ASN A 189 -13.01 -19.16 -13.16
CA ASN A 189 -11.92 -19.56 -14.05
C ASN A 189 -11.98 -18.87 -15.44
N PRO A 190 -13.16 -18.63 -16.05
CA PRO A 190 -13.24 -17.87 -17.30
C PRO A 190 -12.65 -16.45 -17.19
N PHE A 191 -12.86 -15.73 -16.09
CA PHE A 191 -12.28 -14.39 -15.89
C PHE A 191 -10.78 -14.47 -15.72
N TYR A 192 -10.34 -15.35 -14.83
CA TYR A 192 -8.92 -15.58 -14.61
C TYR A 192 -8.22 -15.93 -15.92
N ALA A 193 -8.79 -16.81 -16.75
CA ALA A 193 -8.24 -17.16 -18.06
C ALA A 193 -8.18 -15.96 -19.02
N VAL A 194 -9.20 -15.09 -19.02
CA VAL A 194 -9.20 -13.87 -19.85
C VAL A 194 -8.10 -12.91 -19.38
N VAL A 195 -7.99 -12.65 -18.08
CA VAL A 195 -6.94 -11.79 -17.52
C VAL A 195 -5.56 -12.39 -17.82
N ALA A 196 -5.34 -13.67 -17.50
CA ALA A 196 -4.07 -14.35 -17.72
C ALA A 196 -3.64 -14.36 -19.20
N ASN A 197 -4.57 -14.63 -20.12
CA ASN A 197 -4.28 -14.58 -21.56
C ASN A 197 -4.00 -13.16 -22.05
N SER A 198 -4.68 -12.15 -21.49
CA SER A 198 -4.46 -10.75 -21.86
C SER A 198 -3.07 -10.27 -21.43
N ILE A 199 -2.60 -10.69 -20.24
CA ILE A 199 -1.22 -10.42 -19.76
C ILE A 199 -0.21 -11.02 -20.74
N GLN A 200 -0.40 -12.29 -21.11
CA GLN A 200 0.49 -12.98 -22.06
C GLN A 200 0.47 -12.39 -23.48
N SER A 201 -0.60 -11.67 -23.84
CA SER A 201 -0.75 -11.07 -25.17
C SER A 201 -0.27 -9.62 -25.24
N ASP A 202 0.25 -9.06 -24.13
CA ASP A 202 0.67 -7.65 -23.99
C ASP A 202 -0.44 -6.64 -24.38
N GLU A 203 -1.71 -7.02 -24.21
CA GLU A 203 -2.87 -6.17 -24.49
C GLU A 203 -3.25 -5.32 -23.27
N ARG A 204 -2.36 -4.41 -22.85
CA ARG A 204 -2.47 -3.64 -21.57
C ARG A 204 -3.84 -3.05 -21.26
N MET A 205 -4.51 -2.47 -22.24
CA MET A 205 -5.84 -1.87 -22.04
C MET A 205 -6.89 -2.92 -21.73
N ALA A 206 -6.87 -4.05 -22.47
CA ALA A 206 -7.76 -5.18 -22.22
C ALA A 206 -7.42 -5.84 -20.88
N THR A 207 -6.14 -5.94 -20.52
CA THR A 207 -5.70 -6.48 -19.24
C THR A 207 -6.19 -5.67 -18.05
N ASN A 208 -6.00 -4.35 -18.07
CA ASN A 208 -6.46 -3.49 -16.97
C ASN A 208 -7.98 -3.50 -16.85
N HIS A 209 -8.70 -3.52 -17.98
CA HIS A 209 -10.16 -3.64 -17.97
C HIS A 209 -10.63 -4.99 -17.43
N ALA A 210 -10.03 -6.09 -17.90
CA ALA A 210 -10.32 -7.46 -17.46
C ALA A 210 -10.06 -7.63 -15.97
N PHE A 211 -8.89 -7.17 -15.52
CA PHE A 211 -8.48 -7.28 -14.14
C PHE A 211 -9.41 -6.46 -13.24
N ARG A 212 -9.70 -5.20 -13.59
CA ARG A 212 -10.61 -4.36 -12.82
C ARG A 212 -12.00 -4.99 -12.69
N ARG A 213 -12.57 -5.50 -13.80
CA ARG A 213 -13.88 -6.15 -13.74
C ARG A 213 -13.85 -7.43 -12.91
N TYR A 214 -12.78 -8.22 -13.01
CA TYR A 214 -12.57 -9.40 -12.17
C TYR A 214 -12.55 -9.04 -10.67
N ILE A 215 -11.88 -7.94 -10.31
CA ILE A 215 -11.87 -7.43 -8.93
C ILE A 215 -13.25 -6.97 -8.49
N GLU A 216 -13.94 -6.18 -9.30
CA GLU A 216 -15.30 -5.71 -8.98
C GLU A 216 -16.25 -6.90 -8.74
N THR A 217 -16.12 -7.99 -9.51
CA THR A 217 -16.89 -9.22 -9.28
C THR A 217 -16.51 -9.90 -7.96
N ILE A 218 -15.21 -9.94 -7.61
CA ILE A 218 -14.78 -10.50 -6.31
C ILE A 218 -15.28 -9.63 -5.15
N GLU A 219 -15.21 -8.31 -5.25
CA GLU A 219 -15.72 -7.38 -4.25
C GLU A 219 -17.22 -7.55 -4.05
N GLN A 220 -18.00 -7.64 -5.13
CA GLN A 220 -19.43 -7.92 -5.08
C GLN A 220 -19.74 -9.26 -4.41
N LEU A 221 -19.01 -10.32 -4.77
CA LEU A 221 -19.17 -11.64 -4.14
C LEU A 221 -18.85 -11.60 -2.64
N LEU A 222 -17.79 -10.87 -2.24
CA LEU A 222 -17.42 -10.72 -0.83
C LEU A 222 -18.45 -9.90 -0.06
N GLU A 223 -18.96 -8.81 -0.64
CA GLU A 223 -20.05 -8.02 -0.06
C GLU A 223 -21.29 -8.88 0.16
N GLU A 224 -21.70 -9.67 -0.83
CA GLU A 224 -22.83 -10.61 -0.71
C GLU A 224 -22.58 -11.71 0.34
N ILE A 225 -21.35 -12.22 0.47
CA ILE A 225 -20.97 -13.19 1.52
C ILE A 225 -21.00 -12.54 2.92
N TYR A 226 -20.59 -11.27 3.04
CA TYR A 226 -20.50 -10.59 4.33
C TYR A 226 -21.83 -10.02 4.81
N GLU A 227 -22.66 -9.50 3.90
CA GLU A 227 -23.99 -8.95 4.18
C GLU A 227 -25.10 -10.00 4.18
N GLY A 228 -24.90 -11.12 3.48
CA GLY A 228 -25.91 -12.18 3.36
C GLY A 228 -26.20 -12.91 4.67
N GLU A 229 -27.40 -12.73 5.23
CA GLU A 229 -27.87 -13.50 6.40
C GLU A 229 -27.98 -15.02 6.14
N THR A 230 -28.05 -15.44 4.88
CA THR A 230 -28.35 -16.82 4.47
C THR A 230 -27.12 -17.69 4.21
N VAL A 231 -25.94 -17.09 4.04
CA VAL A 231 -24.73 -17.81 3.65
C VAL A 231 -23.90 -18.06 4.90
N ASP A 232 -23.79 -19.32 5.31
CA ASP A 232 -22.87 -19.70 6.38
C ASP A 232 -21.43 -19.37 5.94
N LYS A 233 -20.78 -18.42 6.62
CA LYS A 233 -19.38 -18.03 6.38
C LYS A 233 -18.43 -19.23 6.48
N ASN A 234 -18.80 -20.25 7.25
CA ASN A 234 -18.04 -21.50 7.38
C ASN A 234 -18.40 -22.55 6.31
N ASN A 235 -19.22 -22.21 5.33
CA ASN A 235 -19.54 -23.11 4.24
C ASN A 235 -18.24 -23.47 3.49
N LYS A 236 -17.97 -24.77 3.41
CA LYS A 236 -16.81 -25.33 2.70
C LYS A 236 -16.71 -24.81 1.25
N ALA A 237 -17.84 -24.58 0.59
CA ALA A 237 -17.87 -24.03 -0.76
C ALA A 237 -17.31 -22.60 -0.81
N VAL A 238 -17.72 -21.73 0.11
CA VAL A 238 -17.21 -20.35 0.22
C VAL A 238 -15.71 -20.37 0.55
N LYS A 239 -15.29 -21.19 1.51
CA LYS A 239 -13.87 -21.34 1.84
C LYS A 239 -13.06 -21.80 0.63
N ASN A 240 -13.52 -22.80 -0.12
CA ASN A 240 -12.86 -23.28 -1.32
C ASN A 240 -12.79 -22.21 -2.43
N LEU A 241 -13.88 -21.44 -2.62
CA LEU A 241 -13.91 -20.31 -3.57
C LEU A 241 -12.81 -19.30 -3.23
N LEU A 242 -12.75 -18.86 -1.97
CA LEU A 242 -11.80 -17.85 -1.52
C LEU A 242 -10.36 -18.38 -1.52
N THR A 243 -10.15 -19.64 -1.14
CA THR A 243 -8.83 -20.29 -1.23
C THR A 243 -8.36 -20.37 -2.68
N GLN A 244 -9.24 -20.65 -3.63
CA GLN A 244 -8.85 -20.72 -5.04
C GLN A 244 -8.57 -19.32 -5.64
N ILE A 245 -9.36 -18.31 -5.29
CA ILE A 245 -9.14 -16.93 -5.76
C ILE A 245 -7.83 -16.39 -5.21
N PHE A 246 -7.65 -16.43 -3.89
CA PHE A 246 -6.52 -15.79 -3.22
C PHE A 246 -5.27 -16.66 -3.12
N GLY A 247 -5.44 -17.98 -3.07
CA GLY A 247 -4.34 -18.93 -3.00
C GLY A 247 -3.80 -19.33 -4.37
N GLU A 248 -4.62 -19.42 -5.43
CA GLU A 248 -4.15 -19.89 -6.74
C GLU A 248 -4.17 -18.77 -7.79
N GLN A 249 -5.33 -18.12 -8.00
CA GLN A 249 -5.53 -17.23 -9.15
C GLN A 249 -4.76 -15.91 -9.02
N MET A 250 -4.89 -15.21 -7.89
CA MET A 250 -4.22 -13.93 -7.67
C MET A 250 -2.69 -14.04 -7.66
N PRO A 251 -2.09 -15.04 -6.97
CA PRO A 251 -0.65 -15.32 -7.05
C PRO A 251 -0.16 -15.55 -8.49
N ASP A 252 -0.83 -16.41 -9.23
CA ASP A 252 -0.43 -16.71 -10.61
C ASP A 252 -0.55 -15.47 -11.52
N LEU A 253 -1.61 -14.67 -11.38
CA LEU A 253 -1.73 -13.40 -12.12
C LEU A 253 -0.59 -12.44 -11.80
N LEU A 254 -0.16 -12.37 -10.53
CA LEU A 254 0.95 -11.53 -10.12
C LEU A 254 2.28 -12.03 -10.69
N THR A 255 2.52 -13.35 -10.66
CA THR A 255 3.68 -13.99 -11.27
C THR A 255 3.72 -13.70 -12.77
N ARG A 256 2.61 -13.86 -13.49
CA ARG A 256 2.54 -13.55 -14.93
C ARG A 256 2.80 -12.07 -15.20
N ALA A 257 2.20 -11.18 -14.42
CA ALA A 257 2.43 -9.74 -14.55
C ALA A 257 3.91 -9.38 -14.33
N ALA A 258 4.60 -10.07 -13.42
CA ALA A 258 6.03 -9.89 -13.20
C ALA A 258 6.88 -10.44 -14.32
N ILE A 259 6.57 -11.62 -14.85
CA ILE A 259 7.28 -12.21 -15.99
C ILE A 259 7.20 -11.27 -17.21
N GLU A 260 6.03 -10.67 -17.47
CA GLU A 260 5.83 -9.70 -18.55
C GLU A 260 6.25 -8.26 -18.18
N ASN A 261 6.79 -8.04 -16.97
CA ASN A 261 7.27 -6.74 -16.46
C ASN A 261 6.20 -5.62 -16.47
N GLU A 262 4.94 -5.97 -16.25
CA GLU A 262 3.79 -5.05 -16.18
C GLU A 262 3.68 -4.41 -14.77
N LYS A 263 4.57 -3.45 -14.50
CA LYS A 263 4.68 -2.78 -13.18
C LYS A 263 3.38 -2.18 -12.66
N GLN A 264 2.55 -1.62 -13.54
CA GLN A 264 1.27 -1.04 -13.16
C GLN A 264 0.32 -2.13 -12.65
N LEU A 265 0.21 -3.23 -13.39
CA LEU A 265 -0.66 -4.35 -13.03
C LEU A 265 -0.20 -5.03 -11.73
N ILE A 266 1.11 -5.18 -11.53
CA ILE A 266 1.69 -5.65 -10.26
C ILE A 266 1.22 -4.77 -9.09
N SER A 267 1.30 -3.45 -9.24
CA SER A 267 0.85 -2.51 -8.22
C SER A 267 -0.65 -2.58 -7.99
N GLU A 268 -1.45 -2.77 -9.04
CA GLU A 268 -2.91 -2.89 -8.95
C GLU A 268 -3.33 -4.20 -8.28
N ILE A 269 -2.72 -5.34 -8.65
CA ILE A 269 -2.98 -6.65 -8.03
C ILE A 269 -2.62 -6.63 -6.55
N THR A 270 -1.45 -6.09 -6.20
CA THR A 270 -1.00 -6.03 -4.79
C THR A 270 -1.83 -5.08 -3.94
N ALA A 271 -2.20 -3.91 -4.49
CA ALA A 271 -3.11 -2.97 -3.83
C ALA A 271 -4.50 -3.59 -3.62
N CYS A 272 -5.02 -4.30 -4.62
CA CYS A 272 -6.29 -5.00 -4.55
C CYS A 272 -6.27 -6.11 -3.49
N ASN A 273 -5.28 -7.01 -3.51
CA ASN A 273 -5.15 -8.06 -2.49
C ASN A 273 -5.09 -7.47 -1.08
N ARG A 274 -4.41 -6.33 -0.91
CA ARG A 274 -4.39 -5.62 0.37
C ARG A 274 -5.77 -5.07 0.75
N GLN A 275 -6.46 -4.39 -0.16
CA GLN A 275 -7.79 -3.84 0.10
C GLN A 275 -8.78 -4.97 0.46
N LEU A 276 -8.74 -6.08 -0.27
CA LEU A 276 -9.57 -7.24 0.00
C LEU A 276 -9.26 -7.88 1.35
N ALA A 277 -7.98 -8.00 1.72
CA ALA A 277 -7.59 -8.47 3.05
C ALA A 277 -8.00 -7.49 4.16
N GLU A 278 -7.92 -6.18 3.93
CA GLU A 278 -8.39 -5.16 4.87
C GLU A 278 -9.92 -5.28 5.08
N THR A 279 -10.70 -5.44 4.01
CA THR A 279 -12.15 -5.68 4.09
C THR A 279 -12.48 -6.97 4.82
N ALA A 280 -11.78 -8.07 4.53
CA ALA A 280 -11.95 -9.33 5.22
C ALA A 280 -11.62 -9.23 6.72
N SER A 281 -10.54 -8.51 7.05
CA SER A 281 -10.11 -8.26 8.43
C SER A 281 -11.16 -7.46 9.22
N ILE A 282 -11.75 -6.42 8.62
CA ILE A 282 -12.83 -5.63 9.24
C ILE A 282 -14.05 -6.50 9.56
N ASN A 283 -14.34 -7.50 8.72
CA ASN A 283 -15.45 -8.42 8.91
C ASN A 283 -15.10 -9.65 9.78
N SER A 284 -13.92 -9.67 10.40
CA SER A 284 -13.36 -10.78 11.18
C SER A 284 -13.39 -12.11 10.42
N ASP A 285 -13.19 -12.08 9.10
CA ASP A 285 -13.13 -13.28 8.25
C ASP A 285 -11.70 -13.73 8.03
N THR A 286 -11.34 -14.70 8.86
CA THR A 286 -9.95 -15.04 9.10
C THR A 286 -9.43 -16.06 8.11
N VAL A 287 -10.34 -16.83 7.53
CA VAL A 287 -10.08 -17.72 6.41
C VAL A 287 -9.61 -16.90 5.21
N THR A 288 -10.27 -15.79 4.92
CA THR A 288 -9.91 -14.94 3.78
C THR A 288 -8.58 -14.24 3.99
N VAL A 289 -8.34 -13.68 5.17
CA VAL A 289 -7.03 -13.07 5.51
C VAL A 289 -5.91 -14.10 5.39
N SER A 290 -6.11 -15.33 5.90
CA SER A 290 -5.14 -16.43 5.81
C SER A 290 -4.87 -16.82 4.36
N ASN A 291 -5.91 -16.95 3.53
CA ASN A 291 -5.79 -17.29 2.11
C ASN A 291 -5.07 -16.20 1.29
N VAL A 292 -5.33 -14.92 1.57
CA VAL A 292 -4.61 -13.80 0.92
C VAL A 292 -3.13 -13.86 1.29
N TYR A 293 -2.83 -14.11 2.57
CA TYR A 293 -1.45 -14.20 3.02
C TYR A 293 -0.73 -15.42 2.44
N SER A 294 -1.38 -16.59 2.38
CA SER A 294 -0.80 -17.78 1.76
C SER A 294 -0.48 -17.54 0.29
N GLY A 295 -1.34 -16.81 -0.43
CA GLY A 295 -1.07 -16.41 -1.79
C GLY A 295 0.19 -15.53 -1.92
N PHE A 296 0.35 -14.52 -1.05
CA PHE A 296 1.58 -13.71 -1.02
C PHE A 296 2.83 -14.53 -0.71
N VAL A 297 2.73 -15.52 0.18
CA VAL A 297 3.84 -16.43 0.49
C VAL A 297 4.19 -17.30 -0.71
N GLU A 298 3.21 -17.83 -1.42
CA GLU A 298 3.43 -18.64 -2.61
C GLU A 298 4.17 -17.85 -3.70
N ILE A 299 3.82 -16.57 -3.87
CA ILE A 299 4.55 -15.64 -4.75
C ILE A 299 6.02 -15.48 -4.31
N LEU A 300 6.30 -15.40 -3.00
CA LEU A 300 7.67 -15.28 -2.50
C LEU A 300 8.48 -16.56 -2.67
N LYS A 301 7.82 -17.72 -2.71
CA LYS A 301 8.46 -19.02 -2.96
C LYS A 301 8.81 -19.24 -4.43
N ASP A 302 8.12 -18.58 -5.35
CA ASP A 302 8.39 -18.69 -6.77
C ASP A 302 9.75 -18.03 -7.11
N GLN A 303 10.70 -18.87 -7.55
CA GLN A 303 12.04 -18.41 -7.93
C GLN A 303 12.03 -17.40 -9.09
N SER A 304 11.06 -17.48 -10.00
CA SER A 304 10.95 -16.52 -11.11
C SER A 304 10.66 -15.09 -10.63
N VAL A 305 9.88 -14.98 -9.56
CA VAL A 305 9.56 -13.72 -8.89
C VAL A 305 10.76 -13.19 -8.12
N SER A 306 11.59 -14.06 -7.54
CA SER A 306 12.78 -13.64 -6.79
C SER A 306 13.83 -12.90 -7.64
N GLU A 307 13.81 -13.06 -8.95
CA GLU A 307 14.65 -12.30 -9.87
C GLU A 307 14.20 -10.83 -9.99
N HIS A 308 12.94 -10.56 -9.66
CA HIS A 308 12.31 -9.25 -9.75
C HIS A 308 12.27 -8.57 -8.38
N SER A 309 13.38 -7.93 -7.99
CA SER A 309 13.53 -7.26 -6.68
C SER A 309 12.37 -6.30 -6.34
N ASP A 310 11.84 -5.60 -7.35
CA ASP A 310 10.72 -4.67 -7.18
C ASP A 310 9.42 -5.39 -6.76
N LEU A 311 9.14 -6.58 -7.32
CA LEU A 311 7.96 -7.36 -6.98
C LEU A 311 8.07 -7.92 -5.56
N THR A 312 9.19 -8.58 -5.24
CA THR A 312 9.42 -9.16 -3.91
C THR A 312 9.31 -8.08 -2.83
N LEU A 313 9.84 -6.88 -3.12
CA LEU A 313 9.74 -5.73 -2.23
C LEU A 313 8.30 -5.25 -2.03
N THR A 314 7.53 -5.21 -3.11
CA THR A 314 6.12 -4.82 -3.08
C THR A 314 5.34 -5.82 -2.24
N VAL A 315 5.49 -7.12 -2.48
CA VAL A 315 4.83 -8.18 -1.72
C VAL A 315 5.18 -8.09 -0.24
N ILE A 316 6.47 -8.01 0.10
CA ILE A 316 6.95 -7.85 1.50
C ILE A 316 6.33 -6.64 2.18
N THR A 317 6.29 -5.49 1.49
CA THR A 317 5.75 -4.25 2.06
C THR A 317 4.25 -4.37 2.33
N HIS A 318 3.51 -5.03 1.44
CA HIS A 318 2.07 -5.25 1.60
C HIS A 318 1.77 -6.28 2.69
N SER A 319 2.52 -7.38 2.77
CA SER A 319 2.42 -8.37 3.86
C SER A 319 2.70 -7.72 5.22
N ALA A 320 3.72 -6.87 5.33
CA ALA A 320 4.01 -6.15 6.56
C ALA A 320 2.89 -5.16 6.93
N GLY A 321 2.32 -4.47 5.94
CA GLY A 321 1.15 -3.60 6.15
C GLY A 321 -0.08 -4.37 6.65
N LEU A 322 -0.33 -5.57 6.12
CA LEU A 322 -1.41 -6.44 6.57
C LEU A 322 -1.22 -6.88 8.04
N ILE A 323 0.00 -7.30 8.41
CA ILE A 323 0.33 -7.66 9.80
C ILE A 323 0.10 -6.46 10.74
N GLN A 324 0.53 -5.26 10.35
CA GLN A 324 0.29 -4.06 11.14
C GLN A 324 -1.20 -3.79 11.34
N ASN A 325 -2.01 -3.94 10.29
CA ASN A 325 -3.46 -3.75 10.36
C ASN A 325 -4.14 -4.78 11.27
N LEU A 326 -3.78 -6.06 11.17
CA LEU A 326 -4.31 -7.12 12.04
C LEU A 326 -3.98 -6.84 13.51
N VAL A 327 -2.73 -6.48 13.78
CA VAL A 327 -2.30 -6.10 15.12
C VAL A 327 -3.03 -4.86 15.62
N TYR A 328 -3.24 -3.86 14.76
CA TYR A 328 -3.99 -2.65 15.09
C TYR A 328 -5.48 -2.92 15.36
N GLN A 329 -6.07 -3.95 14.76
CA GLN A 329 -7.43 -4.39 15.04
C GLN A 329 -7.54 -5.29 16.27
N GLY A 330 -6.41 -5.73 16.84
CA GLY A 330 -6.38 -6.64 18.00
C GLY A 330 -6.48 -8.12 17.62
N GLU A 331 -6.39 -8.45 16.34
CA GLU A 331 -6.46 -9.79 15.76
C GLU A 331 -5.09 -10.49 15.87
N TYR A 332 -4.60 -10.66 17.10
CA TYR A 332 -3.22 -11.10 17.38
C TYR A 332 -2.95 -12.56 16.99
N ASP A 333 -3.94 -13.44 17.08
CA ASP A 333 -3.77 -14.86 16.72
C ASP A 333 -3.39 -15.00 15.23
N TYR A 334 -4.05 -14.24 14.37
CA TYR A 334 -3.80 -14.24 12.93
C TYR A 334 -2.50 -13.54 12.57
N ALA A 335 -2.21 -12.41 13.22
CA ALA A 335 -0.91 -11.76 13.07
C ALA A 335 0.24 -12.71 13.48
N SER A 336 0.05 -13.49 14.56
CA SER A 336 1.01 -14.49 15.04
C SER A 336 1.21 -15.63 14.03
N GLU A 337 0.12 -16.19 13.49
CA GLU A 337 0.18 -17.25 12.48
C GLU A 337 0.91 -16.79 11.22
N ILE A 338 0.58 -15.59 10.75
CA ILE A 338 1.23 -14.95 9.60
C ILE A 338 2.73 -14.74 9.87
N LEU A 339 3.10 -14.20 11.03
CA LEU A 339 4.49 -13.99 11.41
C LEU A 339 5.27 -15.31 11.50
N ASN A 340 4.64 -16.38 12.03
CA ASN A 340 5.23 -17.71 12.09
C ASN A 340 5.45 -18.31 10.69
N GLN A 341 4.50 -18.12 9.77
CA GLN A 341 4.67 -18.55 8.40
C GLN A 341 5.80 -17.76 7.72
N LEU A 342 5.84 -16.44 7.88
CA LEU A 342 6.94 -15.59 7.36
C LEU A 342 8.31 -16.03 7.92
N ASN A 343 8.34 -16.45 9.19
CA ASN A 343 9.52 -17.01 9.82
C ASN A 343 10.02 -18.30 9.17
N GLN A 344 9.09 -19.19 8.82
CA GLN A 344 9.40 -20.45 8.13
C GLN A 344 9.89 -20.18 6.71
N ASP A 345 9.19 -19.31 5.97
CA ASP A 345 9.56 -19.02 4.59
C ASP A 345 10.91 -18.30 4.50
N LEU A 346 11.23 -17.40 5.44
CA LEU A 346 12.58 -16.82 5.53
C LEU A 346 13.65 -17.84 5.95
N ALA A 347 13.27 -18.96 6.59
CA ALA A 347 14.21 -20.07 6.83
C ALA A 347 14.64 -20.64 5.49
N ASP A 348 13.66 -21.04 4.70
CA ASP A 348 13.84 -21.73 3.44
C ASP A 348 14.63 -20.83 2.48
N ILE A 349 14.27 -19.54 2.43
CA ILE A 349 14.99 -18.54 1.63
C ILE A 349 16.46 -18.38 2.07
N SER A 350 16.74 -18.46 3.38
CA SER A 350 18.12 -18.25 3.87
C SER A 350 19.07 -19.40 3.53
N GLU A 351 18.57 -20.61 3.28
CA GLU A 351 19.41 -21.78 2.98
C GLU A 351 19.90 -21.82 1.52
N ASP A 352 19.16 -21.23 0.58
CA ASP A 352 19.39 -21.36 -0.87
C ASP A 352 20.43 -20.39 -1.48
N GLY A 353 21.32 -19.78 -0.67
CA GLY A 353 22.33 -18.84 -1.18
C GLY A 353 21.76 -17.48 -1.63
N PHE A 354 20.53 -17.19 -1.20
CA PHE A 354 19.73 -16.00 -1.51
C PHE A 354 20.24 -14.70 -0.84
N GLU A 355 21.30 -14.78 -0.03
CA GLU A 355 21.78 -13.71 0.86
C GLU A 355 22.27 -12.44 0.12
N HIS A 356 22.72 -12.54 -1.14
CA HIS A 356 23.40 -11.40 -1.81
C HIS A 356 22.46 -10.40 -2.48
N ARG A 357 21.45 -10.86 -3.23
CA ARG A 357 20.58 -9.95 -4.01
C ARG A 357 19.52 -9.27 -3.14
N ASN A 358 19.22 -9.85 -1.99
CA ASN A 358 18.02 -9.55 -1.23
C ASN A 358 18.28 -8.90 0.13
N HIS A 359 19.51 -8.45 0.40
CA HIS A 359 19.85 -7.67 1.61
C HIS A 359 18.90 -6.48 1.82
N HIS A 360 18.68 -5.70 0.76
CA HIS A 360 17.77 -4.55 0.79
C HIS A 360 16.31 -4.94 1.08
N LEU A 361 15.87 -6.14 0.67
CA LEU A 361 14.52 -6.64 0.94
C LEU A 361 14.35 -6.98 2.42
N ILE A 362 15.35 -7.66 3.00
CA ILE A 362 15.34 -8.03 4.42
C ILE A 362 15.40 -6.77 5.30
N GLU A 363 16.20 -5.78 4.91
CA GLU A 363 16.25 -4.49 5.59
C GLU A 363 14.88 -3.79 5.53
N ARG A 364 14.25 -3.73 4.35
CA ARG A 364 12.91 -3.14 4.18
C ARG A 364 11.83 -3.90 4.95
N LEU A 365 11.91 -5.22 5.02
CA LEU A 365 11.00 -6.04 5.84
C LEU A 365 11.15 -5.67 7.32
N ALA A 366 12.39 -5.62 7.82
CA ALA A 366 12.66 -5.26 9.21
C ALA A 366 12.18 -3.84 9.55
N VAL A 367 12.38 -2.89 8.63
CA VAL A 367 11.88 -1.52 8.77
C VAL A 367 10.34 -1.49 8.77
N SER A 368 9.71 -2.21 7.84
CA SER A 368 8.24 -2.28 7.75
C SER A 368 7.63 -2.95 8.98
N LEU A 369 8.27 -3.95 9.57
CA LEU A 369 7.75 -4.61 10.77
C LEU A 369 8.07 -3.88 12.08
N ARG A 370 8.81 -2.77 12.04
CA ARG A 370 9.22 -2.01 13.24
C ARG A 370 8.03 -1.49 14.06
N ALA A 371 6.90 -1.20 13.43
CA ALA A 371 5.73 -0.66 14.11
C ALA A 371 4.95 -1.72 14.91
N VAL A 372 5.06 -3.00 14.55
CA VAL A 372 4.23 -4.10 15.09
C VAL A 372 4.24 -4.15 16.63
N PRO A 373 5.39 -4.15 17.33
CA PRO A 373 5.38 -4.26 18.79
C PRO A 373 4.80 -3.02 19.48
N LEU A 374 4.96 -1.85 18.87
CA LEU A 374 4.36 -0.63 19.38
C LEU A 374 2.84 -0.65 19.24
N LEU A 375 2.32 -1.20 18.15
CA LEU A 375 0.88 -1.37 17.94
C LEU A 375 0.29 -2.37 18.94
N ILE A 376 0.98 -3.51 19.19
CA ILE A 376 0.59 -4.48 20.23
C ILE A 376 0.47 -3.77 21.59
N LEU A 377 1.51 -3.02 21.99
CA LEU A 377 1.50 -2.29 23.25
C LEU A 377 0.39 -1.25 23.35
N GLN A 378 0.12 -0.52 22.27
CA GLN A 378 -0.92 0.50 22.23
C GLN A 378 -2.31 -0.11 22.41
N ASN A 379 -2.57 -1.24 21.76
CA ASN A 379 -3.86 -1.92 21.86
C ASN A 379 -4.06 -2.59 23.22
N GLU A 380 -3.04 -3.25 23.76
CA GLU A 380 -3.10 -3.78 25.12
C GLU A 380 -3.39 -2.68 26.15
N ASN A 381 -2.76 -1.50 26.01
CA ASN A 381 -3.00 -0.38 26.92
C ASN A 381 -4.42 0.21 26.76
N LYS A 382 -4.96 0.28 25.53
CA LYS A 382 -6.36 0.67 25.29
C LYS A 382 -7.32 -0.30 26.00
N ASN A 383 -7.10 -1.60 25.84
CA ASN A 383 -7.93 -2.64 26.47
C ASN A 383 -7.88 -2.56 28.00
N ILE A 384 -6.70 -2.32 28.59
CA ILE A 384 -6.53 -2.10 30.03
C ILE A 384 -7.26 -0.83 30.50
N ALA A 385 -7.22 0.25 29.72
CA ALA A 385 -7.86 1.52 30.06
C ALA A 385 -9.39 1.47 29.94
N SER A 386 -9.92 0.65 29.03
CA SER A 386 -11.37 0.49 28.80
C SER A 386 -12.08 -0.42 29.78
N ASP A 387 -11.35 -1.14 30.65
CA ASP A 387 -11.94 -2.08 31.62
C ASP A 387 -11.94 -1.48 33.04
N PRO A 388 -12.98 -0.69 33.42
CA PRO A 388 -13.00 0.10 34.66
C PRO A 388 -13.00 -0.75 35.93
N ILE A 389 -13.30 -2.05 35.83
CA ILE A 389 -13.45 -2.98 36.96
C ILE A 389 -12.08 -3.41 37.53
N ILE A 390 -10.99 -3.29 36.76
CA ILE A 390 -9.65 -3.73 37.18
C ILE A 390 -8.89 -2.62 37.96
N SER A 391 -9.42 -1.39 38.00
CA SER A 391 -8.70 -0.24 38.57
C SER A 391 -8.69 -0.14 40.11
N SER A 392 -9.46 -0.98 40.84
CA SER A 392 -9.65 -0.78 42.29
C SER A 392 -9.37 -1.97 43.22
N THR A 393 -8.91 -3.13 42.74
CA THR A 393 -8.52 -4.25 43.64
C THR A 393 -7.21 -4.92 43.25
N HIS A 394 -6.42 -5.27 44.26
CA HIS A 394 -5.01 -5.69 44.24
C HIS A 394 -4.52 -6.48 43.01
N PRO A 395 -3.34 -6.12 42.45
CA PRO A 395 -2.69 -6.87 41.37
C PRO A 395 -1.94 -8.08 41.95
N GLU A 396 -2.65 -9.04 42.54
CA GLU A 396 -2.07 -10.33 42.93
C GLU A 396 -2.61 -11.47 42.06
N ARG A 397 -1.73 -11.93 41.16
CA ARG A 397 -1.60 -13.30 40.66
C ARG A 397 -2.91 -14.05 40.36
N ARG A 398 -3.54 -13.75 39.23
CA ARG A 398 -4.11 -14.84 38.41
C ARG A 398 -3.00 -15.43 37.54
N ARG A 399 -2.33 -16.48 38.04
CA ARG A 399 -1.75 -17.51 37.16
C ARG A 399 -2.94 -18.25 36.54
N ILE A 400 -3.44 -17.77 35.41
CA ILE A 400 -4.26 -18.61 34.53
C ILE A 400 -3.28 -19.63 33.97
N SER A 401 -3.45 -20.89 34.37
CA SER A 401 -2.60 -21.98 33.91
C SER A 401 -2.93 -22.31 32.45
N GLY A 402 -1.97 -22.13 31.55
CA GLY A 402 -1.87 -22.90 30.32
C GLY A 402 -2.22 -22.22 28.99
N SER A 403 -3.00 -21.13 28.96
CA SER A 403 -3.22 -20.39 27.71
C SER A 403 -2.30 -19.18 27.65
N THR A 404 -1.36 -19.19 26.72
CA THR A 404 -0.59 -18.00 26.34
C THR A 404 -1.54 -16.91 25.86
N HIS A 405 -1.22 -15.65 26.16
CA HIS A 405 -2.04 -14.53 25.72
C HIS A 405 -1.75 -14.30 24.23
N PRO A 406 -2.76 -14.17 23.34
CA PRO A 406 -2.56 -13.97 21.89
C PRO A 406 -1.54 -12.89 21.54
N ALA A 407 -1.61 -11.74 22.22
CA ALA A 407 -0.66 -10.64 22.06
C ALA A 407 0.79 -11.04 22.40
N SER A 408 0.99 -11.93 23.39
CA SER A 408 2.30 -12.44 23.78
C SER A 408 2.86 -13.38 22.71
N ASP A 409 2.03 -14.23 22.12
CA ASP A 409 2.44 -15.17 21.08
C ASP A 409 2.80 -14.41 19.80
N CYS A 410 1.97 -13.44 19.39
CA CYS A 410 2.27 -12.56 18.27
C CYS A 410 3.59 -11.81 18.45
N LEU A 411 3.84 -11.31 19.67
CA LEU A 411 5.08 -10.64 20.02
C LEU A 411 6.29 -11.59 19.99
N GLU A 412 6.14 -12.82 20.45
CA GLU A 412 7.17 -13.85 20.40
C GLU A 412 7.51 -14.24 18.95
N GLN A 413 6.50 -14.41 18.09
CA GLN A 413 6.71 -14.69 16.66
C GLN A 413 7.38 -13.53 15.94
N TRP A 414 6.96 -12.28 16.21
CA TRP A 414 7.66 -11.09 15.71
C TRP A 414 9.11 -11.05 16.20
N HIS A 415 9.33 -11.43 17.45
CA HIS A 415 10.67 -11.43 18.02
C HIS A 415 11.58 -12.44 17.30
N TYR A 416 11.11 -13.66 17.09
CA TYR A 416 11.85 -14.69 16.34
C TYR A 416 12.20 -14.21 14.93
N LEU A 417 11.25 -13.55 14.27
CA LEU A 417 11.42 -12.95 12.94
C LEU A 417 12.50 -11.87 12.91
N ASN A 418 12.49 -11.00 13.90
CA ASN A 418 13.47 -9.94 14.00
C ASN A 418 14.89 -10.46 14.30
N ILE A 419 15.03 -11.48 15.17
CA ILE A 419 16.31 -12.16 15.37
C ILE A 419 16.82 -12.72 14.05
N LYS A 420 15.98 -13.46 13.34
CA LYS A 420 16.36 -14.16 12.12
C LYS A 420 16.74 -13.21 10.99
N THR A 421 15.93 -12.18 10.76
CA THR A 421 16.26 -11.11 9.79
C THR A 421 17.56 -10.41 10.14
N SER A 422 17.80 -10.12 11.42
CA SER A 422 19.07 -9.54 11.90
C SER A 422 20.27 -10.47 11.63
N GLN A 423 20.11 -11.78 11.86
CA GLN A 423 21.15 -12.78 11.57
C GLN A 423 21.49 -12.82 10.07
N ILE A 424 20.48 -12.78 9.20
CA ILE A 424 20.70 -12.78 7.74
C ILE A 424 21.39 -11.47 7.31
N LEU A 425 20.95 -10.33 7.82
CA LEU A 425 21.59 -9.03 7.55
C LEU A 425 23.06 -9.03 7.97
N LEU A 426 23.37 -9.53 9.17
CA LEU A 426 24.75 -9.61 9.66
C LEU A 426 25.62 -10.55 8.82
N LYS A 427 25.11 -11.70 8.40
CA LYS A 427 25.85 -12.61 7.50
C LYS A 427 26.16 -11.96 6.15
N SER A 428 25.23 -11.17 5.61
CA SER A 428 25.42 -10.46 4.34
C SER A 428 26.37 -9.26 4.47
N GLU A 429 26.30 -8.46 5.54
CA GLU A 429 27.23 -7.34 5.81
C GLU A 429 28.67 -7.82 6.00
N ARG A 430 28.89 -8.98 6.64
CA ARG A 430 30.25 -9.56 6.81
C ARG A 430 30.97 -9.82 5.48
N ARG A 431 30.25 -9.96 4.36
CA ARG A 431 30.86 -10.07 3.02
C ARG A 431 31.10 -8.72 2.32
N TYR A 432 30.54 -7.62 2.85
CA TYR A 432 30.62 -6.28 2.26
C TYR A 432 30.95 -5.22 3.34
N ASN A 433 32.23 -4.84 3.43
CA ASN A 433 32.82 -3.90 4.43
C ASN A 433 32.24 -2.46 4.50
N ASN A 434 31.11 -2.15 3.85
CA ASN A 434 30.65 -0.77 3.64
C ASN A 434 29.22 -0.44 4.13
N TYR A 435 28.51 -1.36 4.79
CA TYR A 435 27.14 -1.09 5.31
C TYR A 435 27.13 -0.89 6.83
N SER A 436 26.24 0.00 7.32
CA SER A 436 26.23 0.45 8.71
C SER A 436 25.45 -0.53 9.60
N THR A 437 26.17 -1.16 10.52
CA THR A 437 25.73 -2.10 11.58
C THR A 437 24.60 -1.63 12.52
N ASP A 438 24.03 -0.44 12.33
CA ASP A 438 23.25 0.24 13.36
C ASP A 438 21.73 -0.02 13.27
N VAL A 439 21.21 -0.52 12.14
CA VAL A 439 19.75 -0.64 11.89
C VAL A 439 19.03 -1.59 12.86
N PRO A 440 19.48 -2.85 13.08
CA PRO A 440 18.78 -3.76 13.99
C PRO A 440 18.81 -3.25 15.43
N CYS A 441 19.96 -2.74 15.87
CA CYS A 441 20.15 -2.22 17.21
C CYS A 441 19.23 -1.02 17.48
N LEU A 442 19.21 0.00 16.59
CA LEU A 442 18.37 1.20 16.74
C LEU A 442 16.87 0.89 16.86
N ILE A 443 16.39 -0.16 16.20
CA ILE A 443 15.00 -0.60 16.29
C ILE A 443 14.68 -1.04 17.72
N TRP A 444 15.51 -1.93 18.26
CA TRP A 444 15.31 -2.47 19.59
C TRP A 444 15.47 -1.43 20.71
N GLU A 445 16.40 -0.49 20.55
CA GLU A 445 16.59 0.61 21.49
C GLU A 445 15.34 1.49 21.61
N GLU A 446 14.77 1.90 20.47
CA GLU A 446 13.54 2.70 20.41
C GLU A 446 12.32 1.96 21.00
N THR A 447 12.17 0.67 20.67
CA THR A 447 11.07 -0.16 21.20
C THR A 447 11.18 -0.32 22.71
N THR A 448 12.39 -0.55 23.22
CA THR A 448 12.66 -0.65 24.67
C THR A 448 12.36 0.66 25.39
N LYS A 449 12.81 1.81 24.85
CA LYS A 449 12.50 3.14 25.40
C LYS A 449 11.01 3.40 25.47
N LYS A 450 10.27 3.11 24.40
CA LYS A 450 8.81 3.31 24.36
C LYS A 450 8.07 2.38 25.31
N ALA A 451 8.47 1.10 25.41
CA ALA A 451 7.90 0.15 26.36
C ALA A 451 7.98 0.66 27.81
N PHE A 452 9.15 1.10 28.24
CA PHE A 452 9.31 1.67 29.58
C PHE A 452 8.53 2.97 29.77
N LYS A 453 8.46 3.84 28.75
CA LYS A 453 7.64 5.06 28.79
C LYS A 453 6.14 4.75 28.94
N MET A 454 5.67 3.67 28.34
CA MET A 454 4.29 3.17 28.45
C MET A 454 4.02 2.39 29.75
N ARG A 455 4.98 2.33 30.69
CA ARG A 455 4.91 1.58 31.96
C ARG A 455 4.70 0.07 31.79
N THR A 456 4.97 -0.48 30.62
CA THR A 456 4.91 -1.94 30.37
C THR A 456 6.22 -2.59 30.79
N ASN A 457 6.54 -2.51 32.09
CA ASN A 457 7.84 -2.91 32.66
C ASN A 457 8.25 -4.35 32.30
N ARG A 458 7.31 -5.28 32.19
CA ARG A 458 7.60 -6.68 31.81
C ARG A 458 8.09 -6.78 30.36
N TYR A 459 7.45 -6.05 29.46
CA TYR A 459 7.82 -6.01 28.05
C TYR A 459 9.12 -5.22 27.84
N GLY A 460 9.28 -4.08 28.51
CA GLY A 460 10.53 -3.32 28.50
C GLY A 460 11.73 -4.17 28.95
N ARG A 461 11.57 -4.96 30.03
CA ARG A 461 12.60 -5.92 30.47
C ARG A 461 12.88 -7.02 29.44
N HIS A 462 11.84 -7.53 28.78
CA HIS A 462 12.00 -8.53 27.73
C HIS A 462 12.79 -7.97 26.53
N CYS A 463 12.42 -6.80 26.00
CA CYS A 463 13.18 -6.13 24.93
C CYS A 463 14.63 -5.86 25.31
N LEU A 464 14.87 -5.46 26.57
CA LEU A 464 16.20 -5.18 27.08
C LEU A 464 17.05 -6.46 27.18
N ARG A 465 16.46 -7.56 27.67
CA ARG A 465 17.11 -8.88 27.67
C ARG A 465 17.44 -9.36 26.26
N THR A 466 16.51 -9.22 25.33
CA THR A 466 16.71 -9.54 23.90
C THR A 466 17.86 -8.75 23.29
N LEU A 467 17.92 -7.44 23.55
CA LEU A 467 19.02 -6.59 23.10
C LEU A 467 20.37 -7.13 23.57
N PHE A 468 20.44 -7.57 24.83
CA PHE A 468 21.62 -8.20 25.38
C PHE A 468 21.92 -9.56 24.74
N GLU A 469 20.91 -10.41 24.50
CA GLU A 469 21.09 -11.72 23.85
C GLU A 469 21.59 -11.57 22.41
N LEU A 470 21.10 -10.58 21.67
CA LEU A 470 21.59 -10.23 20.32
C LEU A 470 23.03 -9.70 20.36
N ALA A 471 23.33 -8.77 21.28
CA ALA A 471 24.67 -8.21 21.43
C ALA A 471 25.70 -9.28 21.84
N THR A 472 25.32 -10.20 22.74
CA THR A 472 26.19 -11.29 23.21
C THR A 472 26.38 -12.40 22.18
N ARG A 473 25.34 -12.81 21.44
CA ARG A 473 25.51 -13.74 20.31
C ARG A 473 26.41 -13.19 19.22
N ASN A 474 26.26 -11.90 18.89
CA ASN A 474 27.14 -11.24 17.93
C ASN A 474 28.59 -11.27 18.39
N LEU A 475 28.86 -11.08 19.68
CA LEU A 475 30.21 -11.18 20.24
C LEU A 475 30.78 -12.61 20.16
N ILE A 476 29.97 -13.63 20.43
CA ILE A 476 30.40 -15.05 20.46
C ILE A 476 30.80 -15.54 19.06
N GLU A 477 29.96 -15.30 18.04
CA GLU A 477 30.26 -15.75 16.66
C GLU A 477 31.46 -15.02 16.04
N ILE A 478 31.78 -13.81 16.50
CA ILE A 478 32.98 -13.08 16.07
C ILE A 478 34.25 -13.73 16.65
N ASP A 479 34.20 -14.24 17.88
CA ASP A 479 35.37 -14.81 18.56
C ASP A 479 35.83 -16.14 17.91
N ASP A 480 34.90 -17.02 17.53
CA ASP A 480 35.23 -18.34 16.94
C ASP A 480 35.92 -18.25 15.55
N GLU A 481 35.67 -17.19 14.76
CA GLU A 481 36.31 -16.96 13.45
C GLU A 481 37.52 -16.02 13.51
N VAL A 482 37.57 -15.06 14.45
CA VAL A 482 38.77 -14.22 14.68
C VAL A 482 39.92 -15.07 15.22
N VAL A 483 39.61 -16.09 16.02
CA VAL A 483 40.56 -17.15 16.42
C VAL A 483 41.08 -17.94 15.20
N GLN A 484 40.31 -18.03 14.10
CA GLN A 484 40.74 -18.69 12.86
C GLN A 484 41.46 -17.75 11.86
N SER A 485 41.20 -16.44 11.89
CA SER A 485 41.69 -15.47 10.88
C SER A 485 42.82 -14.54 11.35
N GLY A 486 43.16 -14.49 12.64
CA GLY A 486 44.38 -13.85 13.15
C GLY A 486 44.40 -12.30 13.17
N SER A 487 43.30 -11.60 12.87
CA SER A 487 43.23 -10.13 12.95
C SER A 487 42.55 -9.66 14.25
N MET A 488 43.30 -9.55 15.35
CA MET A 488 42.70 -9.65 16.69
C MET A 488 42.35 -8.32 17.43
N VAL A 489 42.80 -7.14 16.99
CA VAL A 489 42.87 -6.00 17.96
C VAL A 489 41.93 -4.81 17.66
N VAL A 490 41.53 -4.57 16.42
CA VAL A 490 40.82 -3.31 16.07
C VAL A 490 39.29 -3.43 16.15
N SER A 491 38.69 -4.58 15.79
CA SER A 491 37.22 -4.72 15.75
C SER A 491 36.58 -4.85 17.14
N ILE A 492 37.24 -5.56 18.06
CA ILE A 492 36.75 -5.84 19.41
C ILE A 492 36.68 -4.54 20.25
N GLY A 493 37.65 -3.63 20.08
CA GLY A 493 37.68 -2.35 20.79
C GLY A 493 36.52 -1.41 20.42
N THR A 494 36.22 -1.30 19.12
CA THR A 494 35.12 -0.45 18.62
C THR A 494 33.73 -0.95 19.03
N GLN A 495 33.51 -2.27 19.08
CA GLN A 495 32.21 -2.83 19.48
C GLN A 495 31.99 -2.80 20.99
N ASN A 496 33.02 -3.09 21.80
CA ASN A 496 32.92 -2.93 23.26
C ASN A 496 32.63 -1.48 23.66
N GLN A 497 33.19 -0.50 22.93
CA GLN A 497 32.90 0.91 23.16
C GLN A 497 31.46 1.29 22.77
N LYS A 498 30.90 0.68 21.72
CA LYS A 498 29.47 0.84 21.37
C LYS A 498 28.58 0.26 22.48
N ILE A 499 28.83 -0.95 22.95
CA ILE A 499 28.04 -1.60 24.01
C ILE A 499 28.14 -0.83 25.34
N SER A 500 29.32 -0.31 25.71
CA SER A 500 29.48 0.53 26.90
C SER A 500 28.65 1.81 26.82
N ARG A 501 28.69 2.50 25.66
CA ARG A 501 27.86 3.70 25.43
C ARG A 501 26.36 3.39 25.52
N TRP A 502 25.96 2.20 25.09
CA TRP A 502 24.56 1.76 25.18
C TRP A 502 24.12 1.54 26.62
N ILE A 503 24.93 0.85 27.42
CA ILE A 503 24.66 0.62 28.84
C ILE A 503 24.60 1.95 29.60
N GLU A 504 25.54 2.86 29.33
CA GLU A 504 25.57 4.21 29.91
C GLU A 504 24.33 5.03 29.49
N HIS A 505 23.91 4.93 28.23
CA HIS A 505 22.75 5.65 27.73
C HIS A 505 21.45 5.11 28.30
N ILE A 506 21.29 3.79 28.41
CA ILE A 506 20.13 3.15 29.07
C ILE A 506 20.07 3.54 30.55
N ALA A 507 21.22 3.59 31.25
CA ALA A 507 21.31 4.04 32.63
C ALA A 507 20.97 5.54 32.80
N SER A 508 21.16 6.36 31.74
CA SER A 508 20.84 7.79 31.75
C SER A 508 19.34 8.10 31.60
N VAL A 509 18.57 7.19 31.00
CA VAL A 509 17.10 7.32 30.93
C VAL A 509 16.56 6.98 32.32
N ARG A 510 15.93 7.95 33.01
CA ARG A 510 15.37 7.85 34.38
C ARG A 510 14.26 6.78 34.52
N ILE A 511 14.60 5.53 34.28
CA ILE A 511 13.75 4.36 34.44
C ILE A 511 14.30 3.65 35.67
N SER A 512 13.45 3.41 36.67
CA SER A 512 13.81 2.58 37.81
C SER A 512 13.93 1.12 37.38
N VAL A 513 15.04 0.79 36.71
CA VAL A 513 15.44 -0.60 36.49
C VAL A 513 15.90 -1.13 37.85
N PRO A 514 15.33 -2.24 38.35
CA PRO A 514 15.79 -2.83 39.61
C PRO A 514 17.28 -3.13 39.52
N ILE A 515 18.04 -2.74 40.53
CA ILE A 515 19.50 -2.97 40.62
C ILE A 515 19.81 -4.46 40.44
N SER A 516 18.94 -5.36 40.91
CA SER A 516 19.04 -6.81 40.72
C SER A 516 19.15 -7.25 39.27
N ASP A 517 18.43 -6.58 38.37
CA ASP A 517 18.36 -6.95 36.95
C ASP A 517 19.65 -6.47 36.24
N ILE A 518 20.18 -5.31 36.65
CA ILE A 518 21.50 -4.80 36.20
C ILE A 518 22.62 -5.69 36.73
N GLU A 519 22.54 -6.14 37.99
CA GLU A 519 23.49 -7.05 38.60
C GLU A 519 23.46 -8.45 37.98
N GLU A 520 22.28 -8.96 37.61
CA GLU A 520 22.17 -10.24 36.90
C GLU A 520 22.79 -10.18 35.50
N VAL A 521 22.53 -9.10 34.75
CA VAL A 521 23.17 -8.85 33.45
C VAL A 521 24.69 -8.69 33.60
N LYS A 522 25.16 -7.92 34.59
CA LYS A 522 26.58 -7.76 34.89
C LYS A 522 27.22 -9.09 35.28
N ASN A 523 26.55 -9.92 36.08
CA ASN A 523 27.03 -11.24 36.45
C ASN A 523 27.14 -12.19 35.25
N GLN A 524 26.21 -12.14 34.29
CA GLN A 524 26.33 -12.93 33.06
C GLN A 524 27.52 -12.48 32.18
N LEU A 525 27.75 -11.17 32.08
CA LEU A 525 28.93 -10.59 31.42
C LEU A 525 30.25 -11.00 32.12
N ASP A 526 30.28 -10.96 33.45
CA ASP A 526 31.42 -11.38 34.27
C ASP A 526 31.70 -12.89 34.14
N ILE A 527 30.65 -13.72 34.14
CA ILE A 527 30.77 -15.19 33.95
C ILE A 527 31.37 -15.48 32.56
N TYR A 528 30.95 -14.73 31.55
CA TYR A 528 31.45 -14.87 30.19
C TYR A 528 32.92 -14.42 30.05
N GLN A 529 33.27 -13.24 30.58
CA GLN A 529 34.66 -12.74 30.61
C GLN A 529 35.60 -13.68 31.37
N ARG A 530 35.12 -14.34 32.42
CA ARG A 530 35.88 -15.36 33.16
C ARG A 530 36.01 -16.67 32.36
N GLY A 531 35.02 -17.01 31.54
CA GLY A 531 35.05 -18.16 30.64
C GLY A 531 36.08 -18.03 29.51
N THR A 532 36.18 -16.85 28.89
CA THR A 532 37.15 -16.56 27.81
C THR A 532 38.58 -16.36 28.32
N SER A 533 38.75 -15.91 29.57
CA SER A 533 40.06 -15.80 30.24
C SER A 533 40.79 -17.15 30.37
N ASN A 534 40.04 -18.25 30.54
CA ASN A 534 40.63 -19.59 30.68
C ASN A 534 41.19 -20.15 29.37
N THR A 535 40.70 -19.71 28.21
CA THR A 535 41.24 -20.09 26.89
C THR A 535 42.55 -19.35 26.56
N PHE A 536 42.71 -18.11 27.07
CA PHE A 536 43.90 -17.27 26.85
C PHE A 536 45.14 -17.65 27.68
N THR A 537 44.99 -18.43 28.75
CA THR A 537 46.14 -18.85 29.58
C THR A 537 47.03 -19.91 28.91
N SER A 538 46.61 -20.49 27.78
CA SER A 538 47.39 -21.48 27.03
C SER A 538 48.37 -20.89 26.00
N LEU A 539 48.34 -19.58 25.74
CA LEU A 539 49.16 -18.89 24.71
C LEU A 539 50.16 -17.89 25.30
N ARG A 540 50.77 -18.21 26.46
CA ARG A 540 51.80 -17.38 27.08
C ARG A 540 53.20 -17.71 26.55
N GLY A 541 53.45 -17.35 25.28
CA GLY A 541 54.77 -17.25 24.68
C GLY A 541 55.29 -15.81 24.73
N GLU A 542 56.58 -15.65 25.01
CA GLU A 542 57.27 -14.42 25.42
C GLU A 542 57.11 -13.21 24.45
N ASN A 543 57.08 -12.01 25.05
CA ASN A 543 57.17 -10.66 24.46
C ASN A 543 55.88 -9.97 23.99
N ALA A 544 55.00 -9.63 24.93
CA ALA A 544 54.13 -8.46 24.78
C ALA A 544 53.96 -7.73 26.13
N LYS A 545 54.48 -6.50 26.22
CA LYS A 545 54.21 -5.57 27.32
C LYS A 545 52.77 -5.05 27.13
N PHE A 546 51.82 -5.58 27.88
CA PHE A 546 50.48 -5.01 27.97
C PHE A 546 50.49 -3.85 28.98
N MET A 547 50.09 -2.66 28.52
CA MET A 547 49.78 -1.53 29.37
C MET A 547 48.34 -1.72 29.85
N TYR A 548 48.18 -2.06 31.13
CA TYR A 548 46.87 -2.02 31.80
C TYR A 548 46.47 -0.55 31.96
N CYS A 549 45.38 -0.12 31.31
CA CYS A 549 44.63 1.04 31.77
C CYS A 549 43.59 0.54 32.75
N ASP A 550 43.86 0.70 34.04
CA ASP A 550 42.84 0.59 35.08
C ASP A 550 41.81 1.71 34.87
N PRO A 551 40.50 1.40 34.74
CA PRO A 551 39.48 2.42 34.93
C PRO A 551 39.43 2.76 36.42
N THR A 552 39.84 3.98 36.76
CA THR A 552 39.67 4.51 38.12
C THR A 552 38.20 4.44 38.53
N PRO A 553 37.86 3.87 39.70
CA PRO A 553 36.48 3.86 40.18
C PRO A 553 36.05 5.29 40.48
N VAL A 554 34.98 5.74 39.82
CA VAL A 554 34.30 7.00 40.12
C VAL A 554 33.89 6.96 41.59
N THR A 555 34.39 7.93 42.37
CA THR A 555 34.12 7.96 43.81
C THR A 555 32.75 8.55 44.09
N ARG A 556 32.18 8.25 45.26
CA ARG A 556 30.91 8.82 45.73
C ARG A 556 30.92 10.36 45.77
N GLU A 557 32.09 10.98 45.88
CA GLU A 557 32.30 12.43 45.89
C GLU A 557 32.18 13.06 44.49
N ASP A 558 32.56 12.33 43.43
CA ASP A 558 32.34 12.72 42.03
C ASP A 558 30.83 12.70 41.68
N TYR A 559 30.08 11.75 42.26
CA TYR A 559 28.63 11.66 42.12
C TYR A 559 27.91 12.83 42.83
N LEU A 560 28.40 13.25 43.99
CA LEU A 560 27.81 14.33 44.78
C LEU A 560 28.09 15.71 44.18
N SER A 561 29.27 15.93 43.59
CA SER A 561 29.60 17.18 42.89
C SER A 561 28.78 17.37 41.60
N ILE A 562 28.48 16.28 40.88
CA ILE A 562 27.56 16.29 39.72
C ILE A 562 26.11 16.53 40.17
N LEU A 563 25.67 15.96 41.30
CA LEU A 563 24.33 16.22 41.84
C LEU A 563 24.18 17.65 42.39
N GLN A 564 25.26 18.25 42.93
CA GLN A 564 25.27 19.63 43.41
C GLN A 564 25.33 20.65 42.25
N PHE A 565 25.96 20.28 41.13
CA PHE A 565 25.91 21.03 39.87
C PHE A 565 24.53 20.93 39.20
N LEU A 566 23.86 19.78 39.29
CA LEU A 566 22.52 19.54 38.73
C LEU A 566 21.35 20.01 39.62
N SER A 567 21.60 20.42 40.87
CA SER A 567 20.56 20.94 41.78
C SER A 567 20.32 22.45 41.69
N GLN A 568 20.99 23.15 40.78
CA GLN A 568 20.73 24.57 40.52
C GLN A 568 19.68 24.76 39.41
N SER A 569 18.41 24.50 39.72
CA SER A 569 17.32 25.06 38.92
C SER A 569 17.12 26.53 39.30
N SER A 570 17.42 27.46 38.40
CA SER A 570 16.97 28.84 38.59
C SER A 570 15.52 28.93 38.14
N LYS A 571 14.62 29.27 39.07
CA LYS A 571 13.27 29.70 38.74
C LYS A 571 13.31 31.15 38.27
N ASP A 572 12.55 31.47 37.24
CA ASP A 572 12.33 32.87 36.85
C ASP A 572 11.48 33.61 37.91
N LYS A 573 11.19 34.90 37.68
CA LYS A 573 10.36 35.71 38.59
C LYS A 573 8.92 35.17 38.76
N ASN A 574 8.49 34.26 37.90
CA ASN A 574 7.17 33.65 37.89
C ASN A 574 7.15 32.20 38.42
N GLY A 575 8.31 31.64 38.77
CA GLY A 575 8.43 30.32 39.39
C GLY A 575 8.60 29.15 38.42
N GLU A 576 8.83 29.41 37.12
CA GLU A 576 8.97 28.36 36.10
C GLU A 576 10.40 27.81 35.99
N ASN A 577 10.53 26.52 35.67
CA ASN A 577 11.83 25.87 35.50
C ASN A 577 12.40 26.16 34.10
N ILE A 578 13.58 26.77 34.04
CA ILE A 578 14.25 27.16 32.79
C ILE A 578 15.14 26.00 32.29
N ILE A 579 15.01 25.61 31.01
CA ILE A 579 15.97 24.74 30.31
C ILE A 579 16.72 25.61 29.29
N ARG A 580 18.04 25.73 29.43
CA ARG A 580 18.88 26.43 28.44
C ARG A 580 19.30 25.46 27.34
N ALA A 581 19.10 25.84 26.08
CA ALA A 581 19.71 25.12 24.96
C ALA A 581 21.23 25.25 25.05
N THR A 582 21.94 24.12 25.00
CA THR A 582 23.41 24.08 25.21
C THR A 582 24.19 23.79 23.93
N SER A 583 23.50 23.40 22.84
CA SER A 583 24.14 23.13 21.55
C SER A 583 23.42 23.80 20.37
N GLN A 584 24.17 24.06 19.29
CA GLN A 584 23.62 24.59 18.03
C GLN A 584 22.57 23.64 17.40
N SER A 585 22.71 22.32 17.62
CA SER A 585 21.75 21.31 17.14
C SER A 585 20.38 21.40 17.83
N GLU A 586 20.37 21.68 19.15
CA GLU A 586 19.16 21.92 19.92
C GLU A 586 18.48 23.20 19.48
N LEU A 587 19.27 24.26 19.22
CA LEU A 587 18.75 25.53 18.72
C LEU A 587 18.15 25.39 17.31
N ARG A 588 18.80 24.63 16.42
CA ARG A 588 18.27 24.29 15.09
C ARG A 588 16.94 23.56 15.16
N ASN A 589 16.82 22.58 16.06
CA ASN A 589 15.57 21.85 16.25
C ASN A 589 14.48 22.75 16.84
N ALA A 590 14.83 23.66 17.76
CA ALA A 590 13.89 24.65 18.30
C ALA A 590 13.38 25.63 17.24
N VAL A 591 14.26 26.13 16.36
CA VAL A 591 13.92 26.99 15.22
C VAL A 591 13.03 26.24 14.22
N LYS A 592 13.39 24.99 13.88
CA LYS A 592 12.60 24.13 12.97
C LYS A 592 11.19 23.85 13.51
N ASN A 593 11.07 23.63 14.81
CA ASN A 593 9.79 23.31 15.46
C ASN A 593 8.93 24.56 15.75
N ASN A 594 9.48 25.77 15.59
CA ASN A 594 8.78 27.03 15.89
C ASN A 594 8.99 28.09 14.80
N LEU A 595 8.77 27.70 13.53
CA LEU A 595 8.96 28.58 12.36
C LEU A 595 8.03 29.79 12.37
N SER A 596 6.82 29.68 12.93
CA SER A 596 5.91 30.80 13.08
C SER A 596 6.48 31.88 14.02
N GLY A 597 7.21 31.49 15.05
CA GLY A 597 7.97 32.40 15.90
C GLY A 597 9.08 33.11 15.12
N VAL A 598 9.82 32.38 14.29
CA VAL A 598 10.88 32.92 13.42
C VAL A 598 10.30 33.92 12.42
N ASP A 599 9.13 33.64 11.85
CA ASP A 599 8.40 34.52 10.95
C ASP A 599 8.07 35.87 11.60
N SER A 600 7.58 35.83 12.84
CA SER A 600 7.28 37.04 13.63
C SER A 600 8.54 37.85 13.98
N MET A 601 9.70 37.20 14.10
CA MET A 601 10.99 37.84 14.37
C MET A 601 11.62 38.46 13.12
N LEU A 602 11.24 38.01 11.92
CA LEU A 602 11.82 38.48 10.66
C LEU A 602 11.36 39.87 10.23
N LYS A 603 10.36 40.48 10.90
CA LYS A 603 9.90 41.88 10.74
C LYS A 603 10.15 42.48 9.35
N SER A 604 9.70 41.79 8.31
CA SER A 604 9.45 42.40 7.01
C SER A 604 8.05 43.03 7.04
N PRO A 605 7.79 44.18 6.38
CA PRO A 605 6.45 44.78 6.32
C PRO A 605 5.41 43.97 5.52
N THR A 606 5.76 42.75 5.08
CA THR A 606 4.91 41.90 4.25
C THR A 606 4.55 40.63 5.02
N ASP A 607 3.25 40.35 5.13
CA ASP A 607 2.69 39.07 5.60
C ASP A 607 3.27 37.92 4.78
N VAL A 608 4.32 37.30 5.30
CA VAL A 608 5.01 36.16 4.70
C VAL A 608 4.75 34.98 5.61
N SER A 609 4.43 33.82 5.03
CA SER A 609 4.37 32.55 5.75
C SER A 609 5.50 31.67 5.25
N LEU A 610 6.36 31.23 6.16
CA LEU A 610 7.48 30.34 5.84
C LEU A 610 7.03 28.89 5.71
N GLN A 611 7.33 28.23 4.58
CA GLN A 611 7.13 26.79 4.41
C GLN A 611 8.46 26.04 4.44
N VAL A 612 8.59 25.11 5.38
CA VAL A 612 9.69 24.13 5.36
C VAL A 612 9.33 23.00 4.41
N THR A 613 10.04 22.93 3.30
CA THR A 613 10.14 21.68 2.55
C THR A 613 10.93 20.68 3.40
N THR A 614 10.29 19.57 3.78
CA THR A 614 11.02 18.36 4.14
C THR A 614 11.95 18.00 2.98
N PRO A 615 13.16 17.48 3.25
CA PRO A 615 14.09 17.17 2.18
C PRO A 615 13.46 16.14 1.24
N PHE A 616 13.13 16.56 0.02
CA PHE A 616 13.03 15.64 -1.10
C PHE A 616 14.41 14.97 -1.22
N TYR A 617 14.46 13.65 -1.12
CA TYR A 617 15.63 12.85 -1.48
C TYR A 617 15.84 12.99 -3.01
N SER A 618 16.38 14.12 -3.42
CA SER A 618 17.02 14.33 -4.71
C SER A 618 18.48 14.66 -4.45
N ASN A 619 19.37 14.33 -5.39
CA ASN A 619 20.84 14.46 -5.30
C ASN A 619 21.37 15.87 -4.94
N ASN A 620 20.50 16.87 -4.77
CA ASN A 620 20.87 18.24 -4.44
C ASN A 620 21.01 18.51 -2.93
N THR A 621 20.49 17.66 -2.03
CA THR A 621 20.56 17.88 -0.58
C THR A 621 21.97 17.70 0.00
N THR A 622 22.77 16.80 -0.57
CA THR A 622 24.21 16.65 -0.24
C THR A 622 25.00 17.89 -0.65
N GLN A 623 24.74 18.45 -1.84
CA GLN A 623 25.41 19.67 -2.29
C GLN A 623 25.04 20.90 -1.43
N PHE A 624 23.80 21.01 -0.97
CA PHE A 624 23.38 22.10 -0.07
C PHE A 624 24.00 21.97 1.33
N GLY A 625 24.01 20.77 1.90
CA GLY A 625 24.63 20.47 3.18
C GLY A 625 26.14 20.71 3.16
N GLU A 626 26.82 20.36 2.07
CA GLU A 626 28.25 20.66 1.86
C GLU A 626 28.52 22.17 1.68
N ALA A 627 27.63 22.90 1.01
CA ALA A 627 27.83 24.32 0.73
C ALA A 627 27.70 25.21 1.97
N PHE A 628 26.74 24.91 2.86
CA PHE A 628 26.43 25.77 4.00
C PHE A 628 26.68 25.14 5.38
N GLY A 629 26.96 23.85 5.48
CA GLY A 629 27.11 23.17 6.77
C GLY A 629 25.77 22.80 7.43
N GLU A 630 25.84 21.88 8.39
CA GLU A 630 24.67 21.29 9.07
C GLU A 630 23.84 22.28 9.91
N ASP A 631 24.39 23.47 10.17
CA ASP A 631 23.81 24.57 10.94
C ASP A 631 22.94 25.53 10.10
N SER A 632 22.58 25.11 8.87
CA SER A 632 21.78 25.91 7.95
C SER A 632 20.45 25.25 7.61
N LEU A 633 19.42 26.07 7.37
CA LEU A 633 18.08 25.65 6.97
C LEU A 633 17.72 26.37 5.67
N LEU A 634 17.29 25.63 4.65
CA LEU A 634 16.66 26.20 3.45
C LEU A 634 15.15 26.23 3.66
N VAL A 635 14.56 27.40 3.53
CA VAL A 635 13.13 27.64 3.65
C VAL A 635 12.69 28.44 2.43
N TYR A 636 11.42 28.36 2.07
CA TYR A 636 10.85 29.24 1.03
C TYR A 636 9.93 30.25 1.68
N ASP A 637 10.02 31.49 1.25
CA ASP A 637 9.05 32.50 1.64
C ASP A 637 7.73 32.35 0.85
N SER A 638 6.75 33.20 1.14
CA SER A 638 5.42 33.15 0.51
C SER A 638 5.43 33.45 -0.99
N ASN A 639 6.51 34.05 -1.51
CA ASN A 639 6.72 34.27 -2.94
C ASN A 639 7.46 33.09 -3.59
N LEU A 640 7.70 32.01 -2.84
CA LEU A 640 8.52 30.86 -3.24
C LEU A 640 9.99 31.24 -3.52
N GLU A 641 10.48 32.33 -2.92
CA GLU A 641 11.90 32.67 -2.98
C GLU A 641 12.70 31.89 -1.92
N PRO A 642 13.87 31.32 -2.27
CA PRO A 642 14.67 30.55 -1.34
C PRO A 642 15.34 31.48 -0.30
N VAL A 643 15.09 31.18 0.98
CA VAL A 643 15.65 31.83 2.16
C VAL A 643 16.55 30.85 2.91
N VAL A 644 17.84 31.18 3.03
CA VAL A 644 18.79 30.40 3.83
C VAL A 644 18.89 31.00 5.22
N ILE A 645 18.47 30.24 6.23
CA ILE A 645 18.59 30.60 7.64
C ILE A 645 19.85 29.95 8.20
N LYS A 646 20.83 30.76 8.58
CA LYS A 646 22.10 30.33 9.17
C LYS A 646 22.10 30.61 10.67
N ILE A 647 22.32 29.57 11.47
CA ILE A 647 22.31 29.67 12.93
C ILE A 647 23.75 29.70 13.43
N ILE A 648 24.18 30.81 14.03
CA ILE A 648 25.55 30.98 14.51
C ILE A 648 25.52 31.39 15.98
N SER A 649 26.35 30.75 16.79
CA SER A 649 26.41 31.03 18.24
C SER A 649 27.18 32.31 18.59
N SER A 650 28.13 32.73 17.75
CA SER A 650 28.90 33.97 17.91
C SER A 650 29.27 34.53 16.53
N LEU A 651 28.84 35.77 16.28
CA LEU A 651 29.12 36.58 15.09
C LEU A 651 30.57 37.10 14.99
N GLU A 652 31.49 36.58 14.18
CA GLU A 652 32.76 37.27 13.88
C GLU A 652 32.77 37.93 12.48
N GLU A 653 33.61 38.96 12.27
CA GLU A 653 33.73 39.66 10.98
C GLU A 653 34.16 38.72 9.83
N SER A 654 35.01 37.74 10.13
CA SER A 654 35.41 36.69 9.19
C SER A 654 34.23 35.83 8.74
N ASP A 655 33.26 35.59 9.62
CA ASP A 655 32.07 34.79 9.30
C ASP A 655 31.15 35.54 8.34
N ILE A 656 31.00 36.86 8.51
CA ILE A 656 30.18 37.68 7.60
C ILE A 656 30.76 37.65 6.18
N ASN A 657 32.07 37.79 6.04
CA ASN A 657 32.75 37.69 4.74
C ASN A 657 32.60 36.30 4.12
N ARG A 658 32.67 35.24 4.94
CA ARG A 658 32.46 33.86 4.49
C ARG A 658 31.02 33.62 4.01
N LEU A 659 30.03 34.09 4.76
CA LEU A 659 28.61 33.95 4.44
C LEU A 659 28.24 34.72 3.17
N LYS A 660 28.78 35.94 3.01
CA LYS A 660 28.63 36.72 1.78
C LYS A 660 29.16 35.95 0.57
N ASN A 661 30.39 35.42 0.67
CA ASN A 661 30.99 34.65 -0.42
C ASN A 661 30.19 33.38 -0.75
N GLN A 662 29.61 32.71 0.26
CA GLN A 662 28.74 31.56 0.06
C GLN A 662 27.42 31.95 -0.63
N ARG A 663 26.78 33.04 -0.20
CA ARG A 663 25.57 33.58 -0.85
C ARG A 663 25.84 33.93 -2.31
N ASP A 664 26.88 34.73 -2.58
CA ASP A 664 27.22 35.21 -3.92
C ASP A 664 27.60 34.05 -4.88
N ARG A 665 28.17 32.97 -4.34
CA ARG A 665 28.46 31.76 -5.11
C ARG A 665 27.18 31.03 -5.51
N LEU A 666 26.23 30.88 -4.59
CA LEU A 666 24.99 30.17 -4.87
C LEU A 666 24.01 30.97 -5.70
N GLU A 667 24.00 32.28 -5.57
CA GLU A 667 23.25 33.16 -6.48
C GLU A 667 23.74 33.01 -7.92
N LYS A 668 25.05 32.80 -8.13
CA LYS A 668 25.61 32.46 -9.45
C LYS A 668 25.27 31.06 -9.93
N GLU A 669 25.20 30.08 -9.02
CA GLU A 669 24.96 28.67 -9.35
C GLU A 669 23.47 28.35 -9.54
N SER A 670 22.56 28.96 -8.79
CA SER A 670 21.15 28.53 -8.73
C SER A 670 20.31 28.90 -9.95
N LYS A 671 20.74 29.88 -10.78
CA LYS A 671 19.91 30.56 -11.80
C LYS A 671 18.55 31.10 -11.29
N ALA A 672 18.26 30.95 -10.00
CA ALA A 672 16.95 31.13 -9.39
C ALA A 672 17.00 32.39 -8.52
N GLY A 673 16.78 33.55 -9.16
CA GLY A 673 16.52 34.83 -8.49
C GLY A 673 17.54 35.25 -7.42
N SER A 674 17.19 36.27 -6.65
CA SER A 674 17.96 36.72 -5.50
C SER A 674 17.80 35.74 -4.33
N LEU A 675 18.90 35.14 -3.88
CA LEU A 675 18.91 34.28 -2.69
C LEU A 675 18.92 35.14 -1.42
N ARG A 676 17.90 35.02 -0.57
CA ARG A 676 17.86 35.73 0.72
C ARG A 676 18.57 34.92 1.80
N MET A 677 19.42 35.56 2.60
CA MET A 677 20.13 34.90 3.70
C MET A 677 19.87 35.63 5.02
N VAL A 678 19.34 34.90 5.99
CA VAL A 678 19.03 35.36 7.34
C VAL A 678 20.02 34.74 8.32
N ILE A 679 20.71 35.58 9.08
CA ILE A 679 21.59 35.14 10.17
C ILE A 679 20.82 35.25 11.48
N LEU A 680 20.72 34.13 12.20
CA LEU A 680 20.24 34.05 13.57
C LEU A 680 21.44 33.94 14.50
N CYS A 681 21.69 34.98 15.30
CA CYS A 681 22.78 35.00 16.28
C CYS A 681 22.32 35.61 17.61
N PRO A 682 22.63 34.98 18.76
CA PRO A 682 22.14 35.41 20.07
C PRO A 682 22.86 36.63 20.64
N ASP A 683 24.05 36.97 20.12
CA ASP A 683 24.82 38.14 20.54
C ASP A 683 25.40 38.82 19.31
N SER A 684 25.08 40.10 19.11
CA SER A 684 25.73 40.92 18.09
C SER A 684 26.07 42.27 18.68
N ARG A 685 27.37 42.58 18.74
CA ARG A 685 27.85 43.94 18.97
C ARG A 685 27.30 44.86 17.88
N GLY A 686 27.00 46.11 18.20
CA GLY A 686 26.42 47.07 17.26
C GLY A 686 27.20 47.18 15.93
N GLU A 687 28.53 47.12 16.00
CA GLU A 687 29.44 47.16 14.84
C GLU A 687 29.21 46.01 13.86
N ILE A 688 28.92 44.80 14.37
CA ILE A 688 28.64 43.61 13.56
C ILE A 688 27.32 43.78 12.83
N ARG A 689 26.30 44.36 13.48
CA ARG A 689 25.00 44.60 12.86
C ARG A 689 25.10 45.56 11.67
N ASP A 690 25.93 46.60 11.80
CA ASP A 690 26.17 47.55 10.71
C ASP A 690 26.97 46.91 9.56
N LEU A 691 27.89 46.01 9.89
CA LEU A 691 28.65 45.25 8.90
C LEU A 691 27.78 44.24 8.13
N VAL A 692 26.84 43.56 8.79
CA VAL A 692 25.87 42.65 8.16
C VAL A 692 24.95 43.42 7.21
N LYS A 693 24.45 44.59 7.61
CA LYS A 693 23.63 45.48 6.75
C LYS A 693 24.38 45.97 5.52
N THR A 694 25.66 46.33 5.67
CA THR A 694 26.51 46.78 4.56
C THR A 694 26.67 45.70 3.48
N HIS A 695 26.47 44.43 3.85
CA HIS A 695 26.58 43.27 2.98
C HIS A 695 25.26 42.77 2.37
N ASN A 696 24.14 43.50 2.55
CA ASN A 696 22.79 43.04 2.16
C ASN A 696 22.45 41.65 2.71
N LEU A 697 22.86 41.36 3.95
CA LEU A 697 22.47 40.16 4.68
C LEU A 697 21.39 40.55 5.70
N GLU A 698 20.38 39.70 5.86
CA GLU A 698 19.34 39.93 6.87
C GLU A 698 19.83 39.42 8.21
N PHE A 699 19.71 40.25 9.25
CA PHE A 699 20.12 39.89 10.60
C PHE A 699 18.90 39.92 11.51
N SER A 700 18.58 38.78 12.11
CA SER A 700 17.57 38.73 13.17
C SER A 700 18.23 38.31 14.48
N TYR A 701 18.11 39.21 15.46
CA TYR A 701 18.58 38.99 16.81
C TYR A 701 17.52 38.21 17.58
N PHE A 702 17.92 37.12 18.21
CA PHE A 702 17.10 36.44 19.20
C PHE A 702 17.79 36.54 20.55
N ASP A 703 17.10 37.04 21.57
CA ASP A 703 17.67 37.02 22.91
C ASP A 703 17.77 35.55 23.36
N SER A 704 18.96 35.10 23.74
CA SER A 704 19.16 33.73 24.21
C SER A 704 18.30 33.38 25.43
N THR A 705 17.79 34.39 26.14
CA THR A 705 16.83 34.23 27.26
C THR A 705 15.38 34.06 26.82
N ASP A 706 15.03 34.39 25.58
CA ASP A 706 13.63 34.42 25.10
C ASP A 706 13.14 33.11 24.50
N TYR A 707 14.04 32.14 24.26
CA TYR A 707 13.63 30.76 23.94
C TYR A 707 13.30 29.99 25.22
N ILE A 708 12.19 30.38 25.85
CA ILE A 708 11.44 29.48 26.73
C ILE A 708 10.87 28.41 25.81
N ILE A 709 11.42 27.20 25.84
CA ILE A 709 10.75 26.03 25.24
C ILE A 709 9.43 25.92 25.99
N PRO A 710 8.27 26.23 25.38
CA PRO A 710 7.01 26.04 26.07
C PRO A 710 6.95 24.56 26.42
N ARG A 711 6.55 24.25 27.66
CA ARG A 711 6.21 22.89 28.05
C ARG A 711 5.35 22.32 26.94
N GLN A 712 5.80 21.23 26.30
CA GLN A 712 5.02 20.57 25.26
C GLN A 712 3.58 20.43 25.77
N THR A 713 2.66 20.94 24.96
CA THR A 713 1.20 20.85 25.14
C THR A 713 0.84 19.51 25.76
N THR A 714 -0.06 19.52 26.74
CA THR A 714 -0.54 18.26 27.30
C THR A 714 -1.08 17.42 26.15
N LEU A 715 -0.88 16.10 26.24
CA LEU A 715 -1.29 15.13 25.22
C LEU A 715 -2.77 15.33 24.80
N GLU A 716 -3.60 15.82 25.73
CA GLU A 716 -5.01 16.18 25.52
C GLU A 716 -5.20 17.36 24.56
N GLU A 717 -4.40 18.42 24.65
CA GLU A 717 -4.47 19.56 23.73
C GLU A 717 -4.00 19.20 22.31
N TYR A 718 -2.97 18.35 22.21
CA TYR A 718 -2.48 17.84 20.91
C TYR A 718 -3.51 16.93 20.21
N ILE A 719 -4.29 16.16 20.98
CA ILE A 719 -5.37 15.32 20.44
C ILE A 719 -6.52 16.20 19.91
N VAL A 720 -6.93 17.22 20.67
CA VAL A 720 -8.00 18.14 20.27
C VAL A 720 -7.63 18.93 19.01
N GLU A 721 -6.38 19.38 18.90
CA GLU A 721 -5.89 20.11 17.73
C GLU A 721 -5.87 19.21 16.47
N ARG A 722 -5.44 17.94 16.61
CA ARG A 722 -5.44 16.97 15.50
C ARG A 722 -6.83 16.49 15.10
N GLU A 723 -7.76 16.31 16.04
CA GLU A 723 -9.15 15.95 15.71
C GLU A 723 -9.85 17.09 14.97
N SER A 724 -9.59 18.34 15.32
CA SER A 724 -10.11 19.51 14.59
C SER A 724 -9.54 19.61 13.16
N PHE A 725 -8.26 19.23 12.98
CA PHE A 725 -7.59 19.20 11.69
C PHE A 725 -8.10 18.06 10.80
N TYR A 726 -8.40 16.89 11.35
CA TYR A 726 -8.99 15.76 10.60
C TYR A 726 -10.46 16.00 10.24
N ASN A 727 -11.26 16.53 11.16
CA ASN A 727 -12.69 16.80 10.93
C ASN A 727 -12.92 17.93 9.91
N SER A 728 -12.04 18.94 9.85
CA SER A 728 -12.14 20.01 8.85
C SER A 728 -11.77 19.60 7.42
N ARG A 729 -11.04 18.49 7.25
CA ARG A 729 -10.68 17.92 5.94
C ARG A 729 -11.70 16.92 5.41
N PHE A 730 -12.38 16.19 6.29
CA PHE A 730 -13.43 15.23 5.89
C PHE A 730 -14.76 15.91 5.52
N VAL A 731 -15.11 17.04 6.13
CA VAL A 731 -16.37 17.75 5.82
C VAL A 731 -16.28 18.56 4.52
N LYS A 732 -15.09 18.81 3.96
CA LYS A 732 -14.92 19.56 2.70
C LYS A 732 -14.90 18.71 1.43
N ASN A 733 -14.92 17.38 1.53
CA ASN A 733 -14.95 16.47 0.37
C ASN A 733 -16.30 15.76 0.17
N THR A 734 -17.34 16.17 0.91
CA THR A 734 -18.72 15.67 0.75
C THR A 734 -19.74 16.81 0.66
N SER A 735 -19.39 17.88 -0.08
CA SER A 735 -20.33 18.88 -0.59
C SER A 735 -20.05 19.20 -2.04
#